data_AF-A0A6N2CMW3-F1
#
_entry.id   AF-A0A6N2CMW3-F1
#
_cell.length_a   1.000
_cell.length_b   1.000
_cell.length_c   1.000
_cell.angle_alpha   90.00
_cell.angle_beta   90.00
_cell.angle_gamma   90.00
#
_symmetry.space_group_name_H-M   'P 1'
#
loop_
_entity.id
_entity.type
_entity.pdbx_description
1 polymer ?
#
loop_
_entity_poly.entity_id
_entity_poly.type
_entity_poly.pdbx_seq_one_letter_code
_entity_poly.pdbx_strand_id
1 'polypeptide(L)'
;RVFRWSLSADGTQVKYIDNRGERDIKLPPAYDFEWTKTTRDDVVNGKHPHINILDQIFIETVGGDLTVKVENNTKTGLGIYREPVDDDTQSIDDSDYYYAELGSLILLKILPYREEAWRYLVYNKLTQDVIRIDAIGSSCVQLPEDHGIVFPGGYYLQTGQYKTFDDTSNNMLYKRSIRSPNGEDVLYVFYEPQSGVVGLFAYNLIEKTLQNPIYGDGYALAEDGTMVIFVAQEEPTRIHPMQVWQTPFYSDEFASKEPPKQNFFGRIGNAELVRGISDFYAVSRIIDNQSVTLRLYEELRKAALKIFDDHYWIGEAEAADIQPLLKEIAQTSELAIDEFEKVQSIRNQSRRALDEAASEQATLIGQIRTGSWQTAEDYVTALDTIRRQRGHLATIKEYRYIDVARIDTLDQELVETESQLSARTIEFLADEQALEPYYQKIADFSKDVEQAQTTAQLSPILTSIEETASGLDLLSDLLTSIKVDDPTIRTRIIDGISQVYSRLNQSKASVSHKQRSMGSEEAVAQFSAQFKLFSQSITNALGLADSPEACDQQMSRLLIQLEELESQFADHDEFLSDIVAKREEIYESFESHKQQLLDNQQRRAQSVSDAANRILSSIERRTQKFTDPDEMNTFFASDALVLKVREFIQQLRQLDSNVQADDLESKSKAIRDQALRSLRDKSDLYESGGNVIKLGPKHRFSVNTQELDLTIIPRNNTLNLHLTGTDFYERIEDEALTRLKPFWQVTLESESDAVYRGEYLAASILQAAEAREGFDLDTLHQALLDEDALHKLVREYAAPRYKEGYERGIHDHDAALILKVLVPALEQADLLSFDPFCRGFAQVFWANLAQVHE
;
A
#
# COMPACT_ATOMS: atom_id res chain seq x y z
N ARG A 1 29.75 38.35 53.13
CA ARG A 1 30.16 37.56 54.33
C ARG A 1 29.32 36.32 54.42
N VAL A 2 29.94 35.15 54.26
CA VAL A 2 29.29 33.86 54.38
C VAL A 2 29.76 33.21 55.67
N PHE A 3 28.82 32.92 56.56
CA PHE A 3 29.08 32.26 57.83
C PHE A 3 29.15 30.75 57.65
N ARG A 4 30.22 30.14 58.15
CA ARG A 4 30.43 28.70 58.09
C ARG A 4 30.15 28.08 59.45
N TRP A 5 29.45 26.95 59.42
CA TRP A 5 29.09 26.18 60.59
C TRP A 5 29.44 24.71 60.34
N SER A 6 30.00 24.02 61.33
CA SER A 6 30.18 22.57 61.31
C SER A 6 29.03 21.90 62.05
N LEU A 7 28.45 20.87 61.45
CA LEU A 7 27.47 19.98 62.07
C LEU A 7 28.16 18.69 62.53
N SER A 8 27.78 18.15 63.69
CA SER A 8 28.17 16.80 64.10
C SER A 8 27.49 15.74 63.21
N ALA A 9 28.05 14.53 63.18
CA ALA A 9 27.56 13.44 62.30
C ALA A 9 26.10 13.02 62.59
N ASP A 10 25.60 13.28 63.80
CA ASP A 10 24.22 13.06 64.24
C ASP A 10 23.34 14.31 64.10
N GLY A 11 23.87 15.42 63.58
CA GLY A 11 23.16 16.69 63.37
C GLY A 11 22.82 17.46 64.65
N THR A 12 23.21 16.98 65.84
CA THR A 12 22.77 17.55 67.12
C THR A 12 23.60 18.75 67.60
N GLN A 13 24.85 18.88 67.14
CA GLN A 13 25.75 19.98 67.53
C GLN A 13 26.09 20.86 66.33
N VAL A 14 25.80 22.15 66.46
CA VAL A 14 26.11 23.18 65.46
C VAL A 14 27.18 24.10 66.03
N LYS A 15 28.37 24.14 65.40
CA LYS A 15 29.50 24.97 65.85
C LYS A 15 29.89 25.97 64.78
N TYR A 16 29.98 27.23 65.16
CA TYR A 16 30.46 28.30 64.29
C TYR A 16 31.95 28.11 63.95
N ILE A 17 32.30 28.25 62.67
CA ILE A 17 33.67 28.15 62.18
C ILE A 17 34.25 29.56 61.98
N ASP A 18 33.78 30.29 60.96
CA ASP A 18 34.22 31.65 60.63
C ASP A 18 33.27 32.35 59.64
N ASN A 19 33.64 33.57 59.23
CA ASN A 19 32.91 34.44 58.31
C ASN A 19 33.53 34.46 56.89
N ARG A 20 34.36 33.47 56.54
CA ARG A 20 35.20 33.46 55.33
C ARG A 20 34.72 32.48 54.26
N GLY A 21 33.47 32.00 54.33
CA GLY A 21 32.92 31.02 53.40
C GLY A 21 32.55 31.56 52.02
N GLU A 22 32.96 32.78 51.67
CA GLU A 22 32.60 33.43 50.40
C GLU A 22 33.11 32.63 49.19
N ARG A 23 34.22 31.91 49.36
CA ARG A 23 34.78 31.00 48.35
C ARG A 23 34.02 29.68 48.23
N ASP A 24 33.25 29.31 49.25
CA ASP A 24 32.51 28.04 49.32
C ASP A 24 31.11 28.16 48.71
N ILE A 25 30.64 29.37 48.37
CA ILE A 25 29.34 29.67 47.72
C ILE A 25 29.45 29.76 46.18
N LYS A 26 30.57 29.37 45.57
CA LYS A 26 30.75 29.45 44.12
C LYS A 26 29.61 28.73 43.39
N LEU A 27 28.80 29.49 42.66
CA LEU A 27 27.71 28.96 41.85
C LEU A 27 28.25 28.10 40.69
N PRO A 28 27.49 27.10 40.24
CA PRO A 28 27.83 26.36 39.02
C PRO A 28 27.83 27.31 37.79
N PRO A 29 28.33 26.83 36.64
CA PRO A 29 28.16 27.55 35.39
C PRO A 29 26.69 27.92 35.15
N ALA A 30 26.46 29.11 34.58
CA ALA A 30 25.12 29.60 34.29
C ALA A 30 24.42 28.81 33.16
N TYR A 31 25.19 28.03 32.40
CA TYR A 31 24.74 27.20 31.29
C TYR A 31 25.33 25.79 31.44
N ASP A 32 24.55 24.77 31.11
CA ASP A 32 25.03 23.38 30.98
C ASP A 32 25.45 23.03 29.55
N PHE A 33 25.45 24.02 28.64
CA PHE A 33 25.93 23.96 27.26
C PHE A 33 26.91 25.10 26.95
N GLU A 34 27.62 24.98 25.83
CA GLU A 34 28.58 25.99 25.37
C GLU A 34 28.03 26.78 24.18
N TRP A 35 28.33 28.08 24.14
CA TRP A 35 27.99 28.97 23.04
C TRP A 35 29.08 28.94 21.96
N THR A 36 28.73 28.54 20.75
CA THR A 36 29.63 28.51 19.59
C THR A 36 29.57 29.83 18.84
N LYS A 37 30.71 30.51 18.67
CA LYS A 37 30.79 31.75 17.87
C LYS A 37 30.81 31.41 16.38
N THR A 38 30.06 32.17 15.58
CA THR A 38 30.12 32.04 14.11
C THR A 38 31.41 32.64 13.55
N THR A 39 31.77 32.20 12.35
CA THR A 39 33.00 32.56 11.64
C THR A 39 32.68 33.08 10.24
N ARG A 40 33.71 33.50 9.49
CA ARG A 40 33.53 33.97 8.11
C ARG A 40 33.06 32.87 7.15
N ASP A 41 33.35 31.61 7.45
CA ASP A 41 32.94 30.48 6.61
C ASP A 41 31.42 30.25 6.67
N ASP A 42 30.78 30.74 7.73
CA ASP A 42 29.33 30.67 7.91
C ASP A 42 28.58 31.78 7.13
N VAL A 43 29.29 32.74 6.52
CA VAL A 43 28.68 33.86 5.79
C VAL A 43 28.30 33.45 4.36
N VAL A 44 27.02 33.56 4.03
CA VAL A 44 26.51 33.38 2.67
C VAL A 44 26.33 34.75 2.01
N ASN A 45 27.09 34.99 0.95
CA ASN A 45 27.11 36.26 0.23
C ASN A 45 25.96 36.38 -0.78
N GLY A 46 25.43 37.59 -0.97
CA GLY A 46 24.41 37.90 -1.97
C GLY A 46 23.82 39.30 -1.80
N LYS A 47 22.62 39.54 -2.35
CA LYS A 47 21.94 40.84 -2.23
C LYS A 47 21.54 41.15 -0.78
N HIS A 48 21.11 40.12 -0.06
CA HIS A 48 20.87 40.11 1.37
C HIS A 48 21.78 39.05 2.00
N PRO A 49 23.02 39.40 2.41
CA PRO A 49 23.94 38.46 3.02
C PRO A 49 23.41 38.00 4.39
N HIS A 50 23.64 36.74 4.74
CA HIS A 50 23.18 36.14 5.99
C HIS A 50 24.20 35.14 6.56
N ILE A 51 24.11 34.88 7.86
CA ILE A 51 24.88 33.86 8.58
C ILE A 51 24.12 32.55 8.50
N ASN A 52 24.77 31.51 7.98
CA ASN A 52 24.29 30.14 8.00
C ASN A 52 24.59 29.49 9.35
N ILE A 53 23.54 29.01 10.02
CA ILE A 53 23.66 28.20 11.23
C ILE A 53 23.24 26.77 10.88
N LEU A 54 24.22 25.87 10.84
CA LEU A 54 24.05 24.42 10.69
C LEU A 54 23.25 23.99 9.43
N ASP A 55 23.22 24.79 8.37
CA ASP A 55 22.39 24.60 7.18
C ASP A 55 20.88 24.53 7.48
N GLN A 56 20.45 25.07 8.62
CA GLN A 56 19.06 25.00 9.08
C GLN A 56 18.39 26.36 9.19
N ILE A 57 19.12 27.39 9.65
CA ILE A 57 18.59 28.75 9.73
C ILE A 57 19.64 29.76 9.25
N PHE A 58 19.12 30.85 8.70
CA PHE A 58 19.89 31.90 8.05
C PHE A 58 19.54 33.24 8.67
N ILE A 59 20.51 33.88 9.31
CA ILE A 59 20.30 35.08 10.11
C ILE A 59 20.87 36.28 9.39
N GLU A 60 20.07 37.32 9.20
CA GLU A 60 20.52 38.58 8.64
C GLU A 60 20.22 39.74 9.58
N THR A 61 21.09 40.74 9.57
CA THR A 61 20.97 41.98 10.35
C THR A 61 20.99 43.22 9.45
N VAL A 62 20.84 43.01 8.14
CA VAL A 62 20.93 44.05 7.12
C VAL A 62 19.55 44.66 6.84
N GLY A 63 19.50 45.95 6.55
CA GLY A 63 18.25 46.62 6.16
C GLY A 63 17.38 47.12 7.31
N GLY A 64 17.96 47.27 8.51
CA GLY A 64 17.30 47.87 9.68
C GLY A 64 16.60 46.88 10.60
N ASP A 65 16.78 45.58 10.37
CA ASP A 65 16.17 44.53 11.18
C ASP A 65 17.06 43.29 11.34
N LEU A 66 16.89 42.61 12.47
CA LEU A 66 17.33 41.25 12.68
C LEU A 66 16.24 40.32 12.15
N THR A 67 16.56 39.58 11.09
CA THR A 67 15.67 38.61 10.45
C THR A 67 16.26 37.20 10.51
N VAL A 68 15.41 36.22 10.86
CA VAL A 68 15.76 34.79 10.84
C VAL A 68 14.95 34.10 9.75
N LYS A 69 15.62 33.32 8.88
CA LYS A 69 15.04 32.59 7.76
C LYS A 69 15.33 31.10 7.88
N VAL A 70 14.53 30.29 7.20
CA VAL A 70 14.72 28.83 7.08
C VAL A 70 15.17 28.39 5.70
N GLU A 71 15.03 29.26 4.69
CA GLU A 71 15.51 29.02 3.34
C GLU A 71 16.82 29.77 3.07
N ASN A 72 17.77 29.08 2.41
CA ASN A 72 18.99 29.70 1.94
C ASN A 72 18.70 30.59 0.72
N ASN A 73 18.19 31.79 0.97
CA ASN A 73 17.80 32.73 -0.08
C ASN A 73 18.35 34.13 0.20
N THR A 74 19.30 34.55 -0.65
CA THR A 74 19.90 35.89 -0.60
C THR A 74 19.19 36.91 -1.50
N LYS A 75 18.11 36.52 -2.21
CA LYS A 75 17.35 37.38 -3.13
C LYS A 75 16.14 38.05 -2.47
N THR A 76 15.56 37.45 -1.43
CA THR A 76 14.37 37.97 -0.72
C THR A 76 14.58 38.00 0.79
N GLY A 77 14.02 39.01 1.47
CA GLY A 77 14.16 39.25 2.92
C GLY A 77 12.97 38.78 3.76
N LEU A 78 12.21 37.78 3.29
CA LEU A 78 11.08 37.24 4.06
C LEU A 78 11.60 36.14 4.97
N GLY A 79 11.74 36.44 6.26
CA GLY A 79 12.06 35.46 7.30
C GLY A 79 10.85 35.08 8.16
N ILE A 80 11.04 34.05 8.97
CA ILE A 80 10.06 33.55 9.95
C ILE A 80 10.02 34.41 11.23
N TYR A 81 11.02 35.25 11.43
CA TYR A 81 11.09 36.21 12.54
C TYR A 81 11.80 37.48 12.09
N ARG A 82 11.33 38.61 12.62
CA ARG A 82 11.83 39.94 12.29
C ARG A 82 11.63 40.89 13.46
N GLU A 83 12.69 41.59 13.85
CA GLU A 83 12.62 42.69 14.82
C GLU A 83 13.59 43.82 14.42
N PRO A 84 13.26 45.10 14.71
CA PRO A 84 14.12 46.21 14.34
C PRO A 84 15.46 46.17 15.11
N VAL A 85 16.50 46.71 14.48
CA VAL A 85 17.81 47.00 15.10
C VAL A 85 18.03 48.51 15.22
N ASP A 86 18.90 48.92 16.14
CA ASP A 86 19.11 50.35 16.42
C ASP A 86 19.85 51.09 15.29
N ASP A 87 20.78 50.42 14.59
CA ASP A 87 21.55 50.98 13.47
C ASP A 87 21.13 50.32 12.15
N ASP A 88 20.46 51.09 11.27
CA ASP A 88 19.96 50.61 9.98
C ASP A 88 21.06 50.42 8.92
N THR A 89 22.27 50.94 9.18
CA THR A 89 23.41 50.88 8.27
C THR A 89 24.39 49.75 8.57
N GLN A 90 24.11 48.91 9.58
CA GLN A 90 25.01 47.83 9.96
C GLN A 90 25.19 46.77 8.86
N SER A 91 26.42 46.27 8.73
CA SER A 91 26.75 45.09 7.94
C SER A 91 26.63 43.83 8.79
N ILE A 92 26.59 42.68 8.13
CA ILE A 92 26.56 41.38 8.81
C ILE A 92 27.78 41.15 9.69
N ASP A 93 28.95 41.65 9.27
CA ASP A 93 30.23 41.52 9.99
C ASP A 93 30.33 42.41 11.24
N ASP A 94 29.41 43.38 11.39
CA ASP A 94 29.44 44.35 12.50
C ASP A 94 28.76 43.82 13.77
N SER A 95 28.02 42.72 13.66
CA SER A 95 27.29 42.08 14.76
C SER A 95 27.99 40.79 15.22
N ASP A 96 27.87 40.46 16.50
CA ASP A 96 28.37 39.20 17.04
C ASP A 96 27.25 38.15 17.10
N TYR A 97 27.50 36.95 16.56
CA TYR A 97 26.54 35.84 16.59
C TYR A 97 27.14 34.61 17.27
N TYR A 98 26.34 34.03 18.14
CA TYR A 98 26.62 32.79 18.82
C TYR A 98 25.40 31.88 18.74
N TYR A 99 25.64 30.57 18.69
CA TYR A 99 24.56 29.58 18.70
C TYR A 99 24.90 28.39 19.62
N ALA A 100 23.86 27.69 20.06
CA ALA A 100 23.98 26.40 20.74
C ALA A 100 22.86 25.47 20.26
N GLU A 101 23.21 24.25 19.85
CA GLU A 101 22.26 23.24 19.40
C GLU A 101 21.91 22.30 20.55
N LEU A 102 20.65 22.27 20.96
CA LEU A 102 20.13 21.48 22.07
C LEU A 102 18.96 20.63 21.57
N GLY A 103 19.25 19.42 21.08
CA GLY A 103 18.23 18.52 20.52
C GLY A 103 17.52 19.15 19.32
N SER A 104 16.21 19.39 19.45
CA SER A 104 15.40 20.06 18.43
C SER A 104 15.39 21.60 18.53
N LEU A 105 16.12 22.19 19.48
CA LEU A 105 16.23 23.64 19.67
C LEU A 105 17.58 24.17 19.20
N ILE A 106 17.59 25.34 18.57
CA ILE A 106 18.79 26.14 18.33
C ILE A 106 18.63 27.44 19.11
N LEU A 107 19.47 27.63 20.12
CA LEU A 107 19.55 28.90 20.83
C LEU A 107 20.48 29.84 20.07
N LEU A 108 20.10 31.09 20.00
CA LEU A 108 20.84 32.16 19.37
C LEU A 108 21.14 33.24 20.41
N LYS A 109 22.36 33.76 20.36
CA LYS A 109 22.81 34.90 21.15
C LYS A 109 23.46 35.89 20.19
N ILE A 110 22.81 37.03 20.02
CA ILE A 110 23.16 38.01 18.98
C ILE A 110 23.34 39.37 19.62
N LEU A 111 24.43 40.06 19.28
CA LEU A 111 24.63 41.46 19.62
C LEU A 111 24.69 42.27 18.33
N PRO A 112 23.59 42.97 17.97
CA PRO A 112 23.59 43.88 16.83
C PRO A 112 24.58 45.03 17.03
N TYR A 113 24.97 45.68 15.94
CA TYR A 113 25.94 46.76 15.95
C TYR A 113 25.46 47.94 16.81
N ARG A 114 26.33 48.42 17.70
CA ARG A 114 26.10 49.54 18.64
C ARG A 114 24.96 49.35 19.65
N GLU A 115 24.41 48.15 19.77
CA GLU A 115 23.52 47.82 20.87
C GLU A 115 24.33 47.40 22.11
N GLU A 116 23.84 47.77 23.30
CA GLU A 116 24.45 47.34 24.57
C GLU A 116 23.88 46.01 25.07
N ALA A 117 22.69 45.62 24.59
CA ALA A 117 21.95 44.46 25.06
C ALA A 117 22.07 43.29 24.08
N TRP A 118 22.44 42.11 24.61
CA TRP A 118 22.37 40.86 23.86
C TRP A 118 20.91 40.43 23.68
N ARG A 119 20.60 39.94 22.49
CA ARG A 119 19.31 39.36 22.14
C ARG A 119 19.42 37.85 22.13
N TYR A 120 18.52 37.19 22.85
CA TYR A 120 18.51 35.73 22.94
C TYR A 120 17.27 35.19 22.26
N LEU A 121 17.44 34.32 21.27
CA LEU A 121 16.35 33.73 20.52
C LEU A 121 16.41 32.21 20.59
N VAL A 122 15.24 31.58 20.49
CA VAL A 122 15.10 30.13 20.40
C VAL A 122 14.42 29.82 19.09
N TYR A 123 15.14 29.16 18.20
CA TYR A 123 14.56 28.53 17.02
C TYR A 123 14.18 27.09 17.37
N ASN A 124 12.91 26.76 17.19
CA ASN A 124 12.44 25.40 17.32
C ASN A 124 12.45 24.74 15.95
N LYS A 125 13.30 23.71 15.77
CA LYS A 125 13.39 23.00 14.51
C LYS A 125 12.03 22.42 14.15
N LEU A 126 11.30 21.82 15.09
CA LEU A 126 10.04 21.10 14.84
C LEU A 126 8.94 22.04 14.33
N THR A 127 8.69 23.14 15.05
CA THR A 127 7.62 24.10 14.67
C THR A 127 8.06 25.12 13.62
N GLN A 128 9.37 25.24 13.38
CA GLN A 128 9.97 26.29 12.55
C GLN A 128 9.65 27.71 13.02
N ASP A 129 9.37 27.88 14.32
CA ASP A 129 9.16 29.20 14.92
C ASP A 129 10.40 29.69 15.63
N VAL A 130 10.54 31.02 15.70
CA VAL A 130 11.54 31.68 16.52
C VAL A 130 10.85 32.56 17.54
N ILE A 131 11.30 32.48 18.79
CA ILE A 131 10.86 33.35 19.86
C ILE A 131 12.06 34.00 20.56
N ARG A 132 11.91 35.27 20.94
CA ARG A 132 12.90 35.98 21.74
C ARG A 132 12.68 35.72 23.23
N ILE A 133 13.72 35.24 23.92
CA ILE A 133 13.71 34.89 25.35
C ILE A 133 15.00 35.41 26.01
N ASP A 134 15.04 36.70 26.33
CA ASP A 134 16.24 37.35 26.90
C ASP A 134 16.62 36.82 28.29
N ALA A 135 15.69 36.20 29.01
CA ALA A 135 15.95 35.56 30.31
C ALA A 135 17.01 34.45 30.24
N ILE A 136 17.18 33.82 29.07
CA ILE A 136 18.25 32.83 28.81
C ILE A 136 19.62 33.44 29.08
N GLY A 137 19.79 34.75 28.84
CA GLY A 137 21.07 35.43 29.00
C GLY A 137 21.60 35.48 30.43
N SER A 138 20.72 35.37 31.43
CA SER A 138 21.13 35.28 32.84
C SER A 138 21.66 33.88 33.14
N SER A 139 20.85 32.86 32.87
CA SER A 139 21.17 31.46 33.09
C SER A 139 20.16 30.59 32.35
N CYS A 140 20.57 29.44 31.84
CA CYS A 140 19.70 28.52 31.14
C CYS A 140 20.27 27.11 31.23
N VAL A 141 19.44 26.14 31.60
CA VAL A 141 19.83 24.73 31.69
C VAL A 141 18.82 23.84 30.98
N GLN A 142 19.25 22.66 30.54
CA GLN A 142 18.38 21.69 29.90
C GLN A 142 17.41 21.06 30.91
N LEU A 143 16.18 20.85 30.47
CA LEU A 143 15.21 19.99 31.13
C LEU A 143 15.61 18.51 30.94
N PRO A 144 15.20 17.60 31.83
CA PRO A 144 15.56 16.18 31.73
C PRO A 144 15.01 15.57 30.44
N GLU A 145 15.66 14.49 29.97
CA GLU A 145 15.24 13.72 28.78
C GLU A 145 15.04 14.59 27.52
N ASP A 146 15.88 15.63 27.38
CA ASP A 146 15.83 16.57 26.25
C ASP A 146 14.45 17.23 26.07
N HIS A 147 13.67 17.40 27.15
CA HIS A 147 12.33 17.99 27.06
C HIS A 147 12.32 19.47 26.61
N GLY A 148 13.45 20.15 26.74
CA GLY A 148 13.61 21.56 26.39
C GLY A 148 14.58 22.26 27.34
N ILE A 149 14.31 23.52 27.64
CA ILE A 149 15.16 24.37 28.49
C ILE A 149 14.35 25.06 29.59
N VAL A 150 15.01 25.32 30.71
CA VAL A 150 14.49 26.13 31.82
C VAL A 150 15.46 27.27 32.12
N PHE A 151 14.88 28.45 32.34
CA PHE A 151 15.61 29.69 32.61
C PHE A 151 14.88 30.47 33.72
N PRO A 152 15.53 31.48 34.33
CA PRO A 152 14.86 32.35 35.29
C PRO A 152 13.57 32.92 34.72
N GLY A 153 12.44 32.60 35.35
CA GLY A 153 11.13 33.11 34.95
C GLY A 153 10.38 32.26 33.93
N GLY A 154 10.87 31.10 33.49
CA GLY A 154 10.08 30.24 32.61
C GLY A 154 10.80 29.01 32.04
N TYR A 155 10.14 28.38 31.07
CA TYR A 155 10.67 27.25 30.32
C TYR A 155 10.19 27.28 28.87
N TYR A 156 10.92 26.57 28.01
CA TYR A 156 10.57 26.35 26.61
C TYR A 156 10.74 24.87 26.30
N LEU A 157 9.67 24.19 25.89
CA LEU A 157 9.70 22.77 25.52
C LEU A 157 10.03 22.58 24.05
N GLN A 158 10.55 21.41 23.71
CA GLN A 158 10.71 20.97 22.32
C GLN A 158 9.39 21.00 21.52
N THR A 159 8.25 20.79 22.18
CA THR A 159 6.92 20.90 21.54
C THR A 159 6.54 22.32 21.13
N GLY A 160 7.37 23.32 21.44
CA GLY A 160 7.08 24.74 21.20
C GLY A 160 6.32 25.42 22.35
N GLN A 161 5.92 24.67 23.37
CA GLN A 161 5.25 25.25 24.54
C GLN A 161 6.23 26.15 25.30
N TYR A 162 5.92 27.44 25.28
CA TYR A 162 6.61 28.48 26.03
C TYR A 162 5.72 28.98 27.15
N LYS A 163 6.25 29.03 28.38
CA LYS A 163 5.53 29.62 29.51
C LYS A 163 6.48 30.45 30.35
N THR A 164 6.07 31.69 30.59
CA THR A 164 6.72 32.61 31.53
C THR A 164 5.85 32.82 32.76
N PHE A 165 6.50 33.19 33.85
CA PHE A 165 5.86 33.58 35.08
C PHE A 165 6.22 35.05 35.33
N ASP A 166 5.19 35.89 35.44
CA ASP A 166 5.36 37.33 35.70
C ASP A 166 5.80 37.53 37.15
N ASP A 167 7.10 37.48 37.44
CA ASP A 167 7.61 38.06 38.69
C ASP A 167 9.10 38.45 38.73
N THR A 168 9.31 39.45 39.58
CA THR A 168 10.26 40.59 39.70
C THR A 168 11.78 40.39 39.76
N SER A 169 12.33 39.17 39.69
CA SER A 169 13.78 38.98 39.90
C SER A 169 14.57 38.81 38.59
N ASN A 170 15.08 39.93 38.06
CA ASN A 170 16.05 39.88 36.95
C ASN A 170 17.41 39.34 37.45
N ASN A 171 18.17 38.69 36.56
CA ASN A 171 19.54 38.21 36.81
C ASN A 171 19.70 37.06 37.82
N MET A 172 18.69 36.20 37.99
CA MET A 172 18.91 34.98 38.77
C MET A 172 19.87 34.02 38.04
N LEU A 173 20.75 33.36 38.79
CA LEU A 173 21.71 32.40 38.30
C LEU A 173 21.34 30.99 38.76
N TYR A 174 21.56 30.00 37.91
CA TYR A 174 21.38 28.60 38.29
C TYR A 174 22.27 28.25 39.50
N LYS A 175 21.67 27.66 40.53
CA LYS A 175 22.36 27.24 41.76
C LYS A 175 22.50 25.72 41.83
N ARG A 176 21.41 24.98 41.60
CA ARG A 176 21.37 23.51 41.59
C ARG A 176 20.00 22.98 41.13
N SER A 177 19.95 21.70 40.83
CA SER A 177 18.73 20.91 40.63
C SER A 177 18.60 19.85 41.73
N ILE A 178 17.39 19.60 42.24
CA ILE A 178 17.09 18.51 43.18
C ILE A 178 16.12 17.56 42.49
N ARG A 179 16.55 16.34 42.21
CA ARG A 179 15.69 15.30 41.64
C ARG A 179 15.00 14.57 42.80
N SER A 180 13.69 14.44 42.74
CA SER A 180 12.96 13.65 43.72
C SER A 180 13.15 12.15 43.47
N PRO A 181 13.24 11.31 44.52
CA PRO A 181 13.26 9.86 44.38
C PRO A 181 11.98 9.27 43.76
N ASN A 182 10.88 10.05 43.67
CA ASN A 182 9.72 9.64 42.87
C ASN A 182 10.04 9.54 41.38
N GLY A 183 11.14 10.12 40.88
CA GLY A 183 11.49 10.10 39.45
C GLY A 183 10.61 10.98 38.56
N GLU A 184 9.58 11.63 39.11
CA GLU A 184 8.63 12.49 38.39
C GLU A 184 9.01 13.97 38.49
N ASP A 185 9.55 14.41 39.63
CA ASP A 185 9.74 15.84 39.90
C ASP A 185 11.21 16.24 40.00
N VAL A 186 11.55 17.38 39.39
CA VAL A 186 12.85 18.03 39.50
C VAL A 186 12.67 19.47 39.91
N LEU A 187 13.29 19.87 41.02
CA LEU A 187 13.30 21.24 41.50
C LEU A 187 14.53 21.97 40.98
N TYR A 188 14.35 22.94 40.09
CA TYR A 188 15.40 23.85 39.66
C TYR A 188 15.45 25.06 40.61
N VAL A 189 16.64 25.33 41.13
CA VAL A 189 16.87 26.40 42.10
C VAL A 189 17.72 27.48 41.43
N PHE A 190 17.12 28.66 41.27
CA PHE A 190 17.80 29.86 40.81
C PHE A 190 18.02 30.82 41.98
N TYR A 191 19.13 31.55 41.96
CA TYR A 191 19.53 32.45 43.04
C TYR A 191 20.04 33.77 42.48
N GLU A 192 19.53 34.88 43.00
CA GLU A 192 19.95 36.24 42.70
C GLU A 192 20.98 36.68 43.78
N PRO A 193 22.26 36.91 43.43
CA PRO A 193 23.31 37.17 44.42
C PRO A 193 23.28 38.53 45.14
N GLN A 194 22.70 39.56 44.53
CA GLN A 194 22.62 40.93 45.05
C GLN A 194 21.50 41.11 46.08
N SER A 195 20.27 40.69 45.74
CA SER A 195 19.10 40.76 46.61
C SER A 195 18.97 39.56 47.54
N GLY A 196 19.60 38.43 47.20
CA GLY A 196 19.55 37.21 48.00
C GLY A 196 18.29 36.36 47.77
N VAL A 197 17.51 36.68 46.74
CA VAL A 197 16.27 35.98 46.39
C VAL A 197 16.58 34.61 45.76
N VAL A 198 15.83 33.61 46.16
CA VAL A 198 15.82 32.24 45.61
C VAL A 198 14.50 32.02 44.90
N GLY A 199 14.57 31.51 43.67
CA GLY A 199 13.42 31.00 42.93
C GLY A 199 13.44 29.48 42.85
N LEU A 200 12.32 28.86 43.21
CA LEU A 200 12.12 27.41 43.25
C LEU A 200 11.16 26.99 42.14
N PHE A 201 11.67 26.30 41.13
CA PHE A 201 10.96 25.95 39.91
C PHE A 201 10.77 24.42 39.84
N ALA A 202 9.60 23.94 40.23
CA ALA A 202 9.27 22.52 40.21
C ALA A 202 8.80 22.10 38.81
N TYR A 203 9.53 21.19 38.18
CA TYR A 203 9.23 20.62 36.88
C TYR A 203 8.79 19.16 37.00
N ASN A 204 7.66 18.80 36.40
CA ASN A 204 7.16 17.43 36.35
C ASN A 204 7.47 16.78 34.98
N LEU A 205 8.11 15.60 35.00
CA LEU A 205 8.55 14.89 33.80
C LEU A 205 7.39 14.33 32.98
N ILE A 206 6.28 13.92 33.62
CA ILE A 206 5.12 13.31 32.94
C ILE A 206 4.32 14.40 32.23
N GLU A 207 3.88 15.40 33.00
CA GLU A 207 3.08 16.50 32.46
C GLU A 207 3.91 17.38 31.50
N LYS A 208 5.23 17.40 31.69
CA LYS A 208 6.18 18.32 31.04
C LYS A 208 5.80 19.78 31.31
N THR A 209 5.47 20.07 32.55
CA THR A 209 5.02 21.40 32.98
C THR A 209 5.83 21.87 34.17
N LEU A 210 6.00 23.18 34.25
CA LEU A 210 6.58 23.85 35.41
C LEU A 210 5.43 24.41 36.26
N GLN A 211 5.41 24.04 37.54
CA GLN A 211 4.44 24.59 38.50
C GLN A 211 4.78 26.06 38.82
N ASN A 212 3.80 26.83 39.30
CA ASN A 212 4.06 28.24 39.64
C ASN A 212 5.28 28.34 40.58
N PRO A 213 6.31 29.11 40.20
CA PRO A 213 7.56 29.17 40.95
C PRO A 213 7.32 29.80 42.32
N ILE A 214 8.05 29.31 43.31
CA ILE A 214 8.00 29.87 44.67
C ILE A 214 9.26 30.69 44.91
N TYR A 215 9.06 31.96 45.29
CA TYR A 215 10.14 32.89 45.59
C TYR A 215 10.26 33.14 47.09
N GLY A 216 11.49 33.36 47.56
CA GLY A 216 11.79 33.77 48.92
C GLY A 216 13.27 34.08 49.12
N ASP A 217 13.67 34.52 50.30
CA ASP A 217 15.04 34.92 50.65
C ASP A 217 15.85 33.76 51.26
N GLY A 218 15.19 32.61 51.44
CA GLY A 218 15.81 31.39 51.92
C GLY A 218 14.83 30.24 51.95
N TYR A 219 15.34 29.02 51.86
CA TYR A 219 14.53 27.81 52.00
C TYR A 219 15.30 26.72 52.74
N ALA A 220 14.56 25.85 53.42
CA ALA A 220 15.04 24.61 54.00
C ALA A 220 14.18 23.45 53.49
N LEU A 221 14.80 22.32 53.19
CA LEU A 221 14.13 21.10 52.74
C LEU A 221 14.49 19.97 53.70
N ALA A 222 13.49 19.36 54.32
CA ALA A 222 13.64 18.21 55.21
C ALA A 222 13.64 16.90 54.41
N GLU A 223 14.10 15.81 55.04
CA GLU A 223 14.18 14.48 54.42
C GLU A 223 12.82 13.94 53.96
N ASP A 224 11.73 14.30 54.63
CA ASP A 224 10.37 13.85 54.32
C ASP A 224 9.64 14.69 53.26
N GLY A 225 10.34 15.65 52.65
CA GLY A 225 9.78 16.56 51.65
C GLY A 225 9.08 17.80 52.22
N THR A 226 9.13 18.01 53.54
CA THR A 226 8.68 19.28 54.14
C THR A 226 9.63 20.40 53.75
N MET A 227 9.12 21.43 53.07
CA MET A 227 9.87 22.61 52.65
C MET A 227 9.42 23.85 53.43
N VAL A 228 10.37 24.57 54.03
CA VAL A 228 10.12 25.82 54.73
C VAL A 228 10.74 26.97 53.93
N ILE A 229 9.96 27.99 53.63
CA ILE A 229 10.38 29.15 52.84
C ILE A 229 10.31 30.39 53.71
N PHE A 230 11.39 31.14 53.69
CA PHE A 230 11.53 32.41 54.37
C PHE A 230 11.38 33.55 53.36
N VAL A 231 10.54 34.53 53.68
CA VAL A 231 10.42 35.78 52.93
C VAL A 231 10.76 36.93 53.86
N ALA A 232 11.79 37.68 53.51
CA ALA A 232 12.22 38.86 54.24
C ALA A 232 11.23 40.01 54.01
N GLN A 233 11.08 40.86 55.03
CA GLN A 233 10.35 42.13 54.89
C GLN A 233 11.35 43.25 54.59
N GLU A 234 10.93 44.25 53.82
CA GLU A 234 11.78 45.39 53.45
C GLU A 234 12.31 46.15 54.68
N GLU A 235 11.50 46.21 55.75
CA GLU A 235 11.91 46.80 57.02
C GLU A 235 12.31 45.73 58.06
N PRO A 236 13.32 45.97 58.90
CA PRO A 236 13.69 45.06 59.98
C PRO A 236 12.53 44.85 60.98
N THR A 237 12.08 43.61 61.13
CA THR A 237 11.00 43.25 62.07
C THR A 237 11.41 42.18 63.07
N ARG A 238 10.63 42.02 64.15
CA ARG A 238 10.85 40.97 65.16
C ARG A 238 10.12 39.66 64.85
N ILE A 239 9.19 39.69 63.91
CA ILE A 239 8.33 38.56 63.55
C ILE A 239 8.50 38.33 62.06
N HIS A 240 9.03 37.18 61.71
CA HIS A 240 9.25 36.78 60.33
C HIS A 240 8.22 35.72 59.92
N PRO A 241 7.38 35.97 58.91
CA PRO A 241 6.49 34.95 58.39
C PRO A 241 7.31 33.85 57.69
N MET A 242 6.99 32.61 57.99
CA MET A 242 7.57 31.41 57.35
C MET A 242 6.43 30.62 56.71
N GLN A 243 6.62 30.17 55.48
CA GLN A 243 5.66 29.31 54.80
C GLN A 243 6.14 27.87 54.87
N VAL A 244 5.25 26.94 55.21
CA VAL A 244 5.55 25.50 55.27
C VAL A 244 4.74 24.80 54.18
N TRP A 245 5.44 24.09 53.32
CA TRP A 245 4.90 23.36 52.19
C TRP A 245 5.22 21.88 52.33
N GLN A 246 4.25 21.01 52.04
CA GLN A 246 4.55 19.61 51.77
C GLN A 246 4.85 19.48 50.29
N THR A 247 6.05 19.02 49.94
CA THR A 247 6.52 18.95 48.54
C THR A 247 6.86 17.52 48.16
N PRO A 248 6.90 17.20 46.85
CA PRO A 248 7.34 15.88 46.40
C PRO A 248 8.85 15.67 46.51
N PHE A 249 9.64 16.61 47.03
CA PHE A 249 11.11 16.54 47.07
C PHE A 249 11.64 15.98 48.39
N TYR A 250 11.60 14.66 48.56
CA TYR A 250 12.14 13.96 49.74
C TYR A 250 13.52 13.34 49.46
N SER A 251 14.21 12.88 50.50
CA SER A 251 15.54 12.25 50.35
C SER A 251 15.45 10.78 49.94
N ASP A 252 16.50 10.25 49.30
CA ASP A 252 16.63 8.81 49.02
C ASP A 252 16.54 7.97 50.30
N GLU A 253 17.08 8.49 51.41
CA GLU A 253 17.00 7.84 52.73
C GLU A 253 15.56 7.75 53.24
N PHE A 254 14.72 8.77 53.01
CA PHE A 254 13.31 8.71 53.35
C PHE A 254 12.54 7.74 52.44
N ALA A 255 12.80 7.79 51.13
CA ALA A 255 12.19 6.90 50.14
C ALA A 255 12.47 5.42 50.43
N SER A 256 13.71 5.09 50.81
CA SER A 256 14.13 3.72 51.11
C SER A 256 13.49 3.08 52.35
N LYS A 257 12.77 3.87 53.17
CA LYS A 257 12.00 3.34 54.31
C LYS A 257 10.71 2.66 53.86
N GLU A 258 10.24 2.92 52.64
CA GLU A 258 9.08 2.20 52.07
C GLU A 258 9.46 0.79 51.60
N PRO A 259 8.62 -0.23 51.85
CA PRO A 259 8.90 -1.59 51.40
C PRO A 259 8.87 -1.69 49.86
N PRO A 260 9.87 -2.33 49.23
CA PRO A 260 9.93 -2.45 47.79
C PRO A 260 8.74 -3.27 47.25
N LYS A 261 8.06 -2.73 46.24
CA LYS A 261 6.97 -3.43 45.53
C LYS A 261 7.58 -4.52 44.64
N GLN A 262 7.20 -5.78 44.84
CA GLN A 262 7.78 -6.94 44.15
C GLN A 262 7.03 -7.35 42.85
N ASN A 263 6.08 -6.53 42.41
CA ASN A 263 5.33 -6.73 41.15
C ASN A 263 6.17 -6.33 39.93
N PHE A 264 5.69 -6.67 38.72
CA PHE A 264 6.36 -6.36 37.44
C PHE A 264 6.86 -4.90 37.36
N PHE A 265 5.94 -3.94 37.53
CA PHE A 265 6.25 -2.51 37.53
C PHE A 265 7.23 -2.10 38.63
N GLY A 266 7.14 -2.68 39.83
CA GLY A 266 8.09 -2.43 40.91
C GLY A 266 9.53 -2.88 40.60
N ARG A 267 9.71 -3.90 39.74
CA ARG A 267 11.04 -4.37 39.30
C ARG A 267 11.69 -3.46 38.25
N ILE A 268 10.89 -2.79 37.43
CA ILE A 268 11.36 -1.83 36.43
C ILE A 268 11.91 -0.57 37.12
N GLY A 269 11.24 -0.14 38.20
CA GLY A 269 11.60 1.03 38.99
C GLY A 269 10.87 2.29 38.52
N ASN A 270 10.56 3.19 39.47
CA ASN A 270 9.65 4.30 39.20
C ASN A 270 10.18 5.26 38.13
N ALA A 271 11.46 5.62 38.18
CA ALA A 271 12.07 6.53 37.22
C ALA A 271 11.94 6.05 35.76
N GLU A 272 12.07 4.74 35.53
CA GLU A 272 11.96 4.16 34.18
C GLU A 272 10.50 4.10 33.70
N LEU A 273 9.55 3.82 34.59
CA LEU A 273 8.12 3.88 34.26
C LEU A 273 7.66 5.30 33.93
N VAL A 274 8.14 6.28 34.69
CA VAL A 274 7.83 7.70 34.49
C VAL A 274 8.29 8.18 33.11
N ARG A 275 9.48 7.74 32.67
CA ARG A 275 9.98 8.04 31.32
C ARG A 275 9.05 7.48 30.25
N GLY A 276 8.65 6.21 30.36
CA GLY A 276 7.73 5.61 29.40
C GLY A 276 6.36 6.29 29.36
N ILE A 277 5.80 6.64 30.52
CA ILE A 277 4.55 7.39 30.60
C ILE A 277 4.69 8.78 29.94
N SER A 278 5.79 9.48 30.20
CA SER A 278 6.12 10.77 29.57
C SER A 278 6.17 10.66 28.03
N ASP A 279 6.74 9.59 27.50
CA ASP A 279 6.86 9.38 26.06
C ASP A 279 5.53 9.00 25.41
N PHE A 280 4.67 8.23 26.10
CA PHE A 280 3.29 8.01 25.64
C PHE A 280 2.49 9.32 25.55
N TYR A 281 2.60 10.19 26.55
CA TYR A 281 1.96 11.50 26.49
C TYR A 281 2.57 12.43 25.42
N ALA A 282 3.84 12.25 25.07
CA ALA A 282 4.44 12.97 23.95
C ALA A 282 3.80 12.54 22.62
N VAL A 283 3.64 11.24 22.39
CA VAL A 283 2.93 10.71 21.21
C VAL A 283 1.48 11.21 21.17
N SER A 284 0.76 11.16 22.29
CA SER A 284 -0.61 11.68 22.36
C SER A 284 -0.69 13.16 21.99
N ARG A 285 0.25 13.99 22.48
CA ARG A 285 0.29 15.42 22.15
C ARG A 285 0.57 15.70 20.68
N ILE A 286 1.41 14.89 20.02
CA ILE A 286 1.65 15.00 18.58
C ILE A 286 0.36 14.67 17.80
N ILE A 287 -0.38 13.65 18.23
CA ILE A 287 -1.67 13.26 17.63
C ILE A 287 -2.73 14.36 17.80
N ASP A 288 -2.77 15.02 18.96
CA ASP A 288 -3.72 16.10 19.25
C ASP A 288 -3.42 17.40 18.47
N ASN A 289 -2.25 17.52 17.83
CA ASN A 289 -1.90 18.68 17.04
C ASN A 289 -2.75 18.76 15.76
N GLN A 290 -3.40 19.91 15.53
CA GLN A 290 -4.32 20.12 14.40
C GLN A 290 -3.64 20.40 13.06
N SER A 291 -2.31 20.54 13.01
CA SER A 291 -1.57 20.81 11.77
C SER A 291 -1.34 19.54 10.95
N VAL A 292 -1.82 19.50 9.70
CA VAL A 292 -1.59 18.35 8.81
C VAL A 292 -0.37 18.63 7.92
N THR A 293 0.82 18.18 8.35
CA THR A 293 2.07 18.34 7.60
C THR A 293 2.84 17.02 7.50
N LEU A 294 3.57 16.81 6.41
CA LEU A 294 4.43 15.63 6.18
C LEU A 294 5.37 15.39 7.38
N ARG A 295 6.02 16.46 7.81
CA ARG A 295 6.95 16.46 8.94
C ARG A 295 6.32 15.99 10.25
N LEU A 296 5.09 16.41 10.55
CA LEU A 296 4.40 15.95 11.76
C LEU A 296 4.21 14.44 11.75
N TYR A 297 3.85 13.85 10.60
CA TYR A 297 3.69 12.40 10.47
C TYR A 297 5.03 11.66 10.57
N GLU A 298 6.11 12.21 10.01
CA GLU A 298 7.46 11.67 10.19
C GLU A 298 7.88 11.67 11.67
N GLU A 299 7.61 12.77 12.38
CA GLU A 299 7.88 12.91 13.80
C GLU A 299 7.03 11.97 14.64
N LEU A 300 5.73 11.83 14.34
CA LEU A 300 4.82 10.90 15.02
C LEU A 300 5.29 9.45 14.87
N ARG A 301 5.64 9.04 13.65
CA ARG A 301 6.19 7.72 13.37
C ARG A 301 7.48 7.48 14.14
N LYS A 302 8.40 8.45 14.12
CA LYS A 302 9.69 8.35 14.82
C LYS A 302 9.49 8.23 16.33
N ALA A 303 8.61 9.04 16.92
CA ALA A 303 8.31 9.01 18.35
C ALA A 303 7.68 7.67 18.75
N ALA A 304 6.70 7.17 17.98
CA ALA A 304 6.05 5.89 18.25
C ALA A 304 7.01 4.69 18.16
N LEU A 305 7.96 4.71 17.22
CA LEU A 305 8.96 3.65 17.07
C LEU A 305 10.05 3.70 18.14
N LYS A 306 10.54 4.91 18.49
CA LYS A 306 11.60 5.11 19.48
C LYS A 306 11.26 4.52 20.85
N ILE A 307 9.98 4.57 21.21
CA ILE A 307 9.46 4.01 22.47
C ILE A 307 9.76 2.51 22.62
N PHE A 308 9.77 1.74 21.52
CA PHE A 308 10.14 0.31 21.58
C PHE A 308 11.62 0.09 21.90
N ASP A 309 12.48 1.01 21.46
CA ASP A 309 13.92 0.93 21.68
C ASP A 309 14.28 1.41 23.11
N ASP A 310 13.62 2.47 23.57
CA ASP A 310 13.89 3.10 24.87
C ASP A 310 13.33 2.30 26.05
N HIS A 311 12.20 1.59 25.87
CA HIS A 311 11.50 0.91 26.96
C HIS A 311 11.26 -0.57 26.67
N TYR A 312 12.24 -1.40 27.08
CA TYR A 312 12.24 -2.86 26.88
C TYR A 312 10.98 -3.58 27.41
N TRP A 313 10.33 -3.02 28.42
CA TRP A 313 9.20 -3.64 29.13
C TRP A 313 7.86 -3.52 28.38
N ILE A 314 7.79 -2.73 27.30
CA ILE A 314 6.54 -2.52 26.54
C ILE A 314 6.08 -3.78 25.80
N GLY A 315 7.00 -4.71 25.50
CA GLY A 315 6.68 -5.98 24.85
C GLY A 315 6.22 -7.09 25.80
N GLU A 316 6.24 -6.84 27.11
CA GLU A 316 5.86 -7.83 28.13
C GLU A 316 4.34 -7.88 28.31
N ALA A 317 3.81 -9.04 28.66
CA ALA A 317 2.35 -9.26 28.75
C ALA A 317 1.68 -8.33 29.79
N GLU A 318 2.41 -7.96 30.85
CA GLU A 318 1.95 -7.06 31.91
C GLU A 318 1.76 -5.61 31.46
N ALA A 319 2.37 -5.19 30.34
CA ALA A 319 2.19 -3.86 29.74
C ALA A 319 0.95 -3.76 28.83
N ALA A 320 0.17 -4.84 28.70
CA ALA A 320 -1.09 -4.91 27.94
C ALA A 320 -0.95 -4.49 26.45
N ASP A 321 -2.04 -3.96 25.87
CA ASP A 321 -2.17 -3.65 24.42
C ASP A 321 -1.45 -2.36 23.97
N ILE A 322 -0.45 -1.87 24.72
CA ILE A 322 0.30 -0.66 24.36
C ILE A 322 1.16 -0.90 23.11
N GLN A 323 1.84 -2.05 23.05
CA GLN A 323 2.67 -2.42 21.89
C GLN A 323 1.90 -2.45 20.56
N PRO A 324 0.75 -3.16 20.43
CA PRO A 324 0.00 -3.15 19.18
C PRO A 324 -0.51 -1.75 18.80
N LEU A 325 -0.95 -0.94 19.76
CA LEU A 325 -1.43 0.42 19.50
C LEU A 325 -0.32 1.33 18.93
N LEU A 326 0.89 1.29 19.51
CA LEU A 326 2.02 2.07 19.00
C LEU A 326 2.45 1.64 17.59
N LYS A 327 2.37 0.33 17.28
CA LYS A 327 2.62 -0.16 15.91
C LYS A 327 1.57 0.35 14.92
N GLU A 328 0.30 0.38 15.32
CA GLU A 328 -0.78 0.92 14.49
C GLU A 328 -0.61 2.42 14.23
N ILE A 329 -0.22 3.20 15.23
CA ILE A 329 0.10 4.62 15.08
C ILE A 329 1.26 4.84 14.10
N ALA A 330 2.35 4.07 14.25
CA ALA A 330 3.50 4.16 13.36
C ALA A 330 3.15 3.78 11.90
N GLN A 331 2.37 2.71 11.71
CA GLN A 331 1.91 2.28 10.38
C GLN A 331 0.98 3.30 9.73
N THR A 332 0.03 3.86 10.50
CA THR A 332 -0.91 4.86 9.99
C THR A 332 -0.19 6.15 9.60
N SER A 333 0.83 6.54 10.39
CA SER A 333 1.68 7.69 10.07
C SER A 333 2.46 7.46 8.77
N GLU A 334 2.98 6.25 8.54
CA GLU A 334 3.66 5.91 7.27
C GLU A 334 2.72 6.01 6.06
N LEU A 335 1.50 5.48 6.17
CA LEU A 335 0.51 5.58 5.11
C LEU A 335 0.16 7.04 4.78
N ALA A 336 0.12 7.91 5.79
CA ALA A 336 -0.12 9.33 5.59
C ALA A 336 1.08 10.02 4.88
N ILE A 337 2.31 9.66 5.25
CA ILE A 337 3.55 10.14 4.59
C ILE A 337 3.52 9.76 3.11
N ASP A 338 3.28 8.48 2.79
CA ASP A 338 3.24 7.97 1.42
C ASP A 338 2.20 8.72 0.55
N GLU A 339 1.01 8.98 1.10
CA GLU A 339 -0.04 9.72 0.38
C GLU A 339 0.35 11.19 0.17
N PHE A 340 0.99 11.83 1.16
CA PHE A 340 1.52 13.19 1.00
C PHE A 340 2.58 13.26 -0.11
N GLU A 341 3.53 12.33 -0.14
CA GLU A 341 4.55 12.26 -1.18
C GLU A 341 3.95 12.06 -2.57
N LYS A 342 2.95 11.18 -2.67
CA LYS A 342 2.22 10.93 -3.92
C LYS A 342 1.50 12.18 -4.42
N VAL A 343 0.79 12.90 -3.54
CA VAL A 343 0.11 14.15 -3.89
C VAL A 343 1.11 15.22 -4.33
N GLN A 344 2.24 15.35 -3.63
CA GLN A 344 3.30 16.30 -4.00
C GLN A 344 3.94 15.97 -5.35
N SER A 345 4.18 14.70 -5.62
CA SER A 345 4.69 14.22 -6.92
C SER A 345 3.75 14.60 -8.08
N ILE A 346 2.45 14.32 -7.94
CA ILE A 346 1.44 14.67 -8.95
C ILE A 346 1.36 16.19 -9.17
N ARG A 347 1.42 16.98 -8.08
CA ARG A 347 1.45 18.45 -8.17
C ARG A 347 2.67 18.95 -8.92
N ASN A 348 3.85 18.42 -8.62
CA ASN A 348 5.10 18.81 -9.28
C ASN A 348 5.08 18.44 -10.76
N GLN A 349 4.59 17.25 -11.11
CA GLN A 349 4.45 16.83 -12.51
C GLN A 349 3.47 17.75 -13.27
N SER A 350 2.33 18.07 -12.67
CA SER A 350 1.32 18.95 -13.28
C SER A 350 1.83 20.39 -13.45
N ARG A 351 2.59 20.90 -12.47
CA ARG A 351 3.24 22.22 -12.57
C ARG A 351 4.29 22.24 -13.69
N ARG A 352 5.14 21.22 -13.79
CA ARG A 352 6.15 21.13 -14.87
C ARG A 352 5.50 21.12 -16.25
N ALA A 353 4.46 20.31 -16.43
CA ALA A 353 3.72 20.26 -17.70
C ALA A 353 3.11 21.62 -18.08
N LEU A 354 2.57 22.35 -17.11
CA LEU A 354 2.06 23.71 -17.32
C LEU A 354 3.16 24.71 -17.69
N ASP A 355 4.30 24.67 -16.99
CA ASP A 355 5.43 25.57 -17.24
C ASP A 355 6.05 25.31 -18.64
N GLU A 356 6.18 24.04 -19.03
CA GLU A 356 6.64 23.63 -20.36
C GLU A 356 5.68 24.12 -21.45
N ALA A 357 4.38 23.86 -21.31
CA ALA A 357 3.36 24.31 -22.26
C ALA A 357 3.30 25.85 -22.37
N ALA A 358 3.46 26.57 -21.26
CA ALA A 358 3.53 28.03 -21.26
C ALA A 358 4.77 28.56 -22.00
N SER A 359 5.92 27.90 -21.84
CA SER A 359 7.17 28.26 -22.52
C SER A 359 7.09 28.00 -24.04
N GLU A 360 6.53 26.86 -24.43
CA GLU A 360 6.30 26.53 -25.85
C GLU A 360 5.33 27.51 -26.50
N GLN A 361 4.23 27.84 -25.84
CA GLN A 361 3.28 28.85 -26.31
C GLN A 361 3.91 30.24 -26.45
N ALA A 362 4.71 30.68 -25.47
CA ALA A 362 5.40 31.97 -25.57
C ALA A 362 6.35 32.02 -26.78
N THR A 363 7.02 30.91 -27.08
CA THR A 363 7.89 30.76 -28.25
C THR A 363 7.08 30.82 -29.54
N LEU A 364 5.96 30.07 -29.61
CA LEU A 364 5.04 30.05 -30.75
C LEU A 364 4.47 31.44 -31.04
N ILE A 365 3.93 32.13 -30.04
CA ILE A 365 3.39 33.49 -30.18
C ILE A 365 4.50 34.46 -30.60
N GLY A 366 5.71 34.30 -30.07
CA GLY A 366 6.88 35.08 -30.50
C GLY A 366 7.17 34.91 -32.00
N GLN A 367 7.23 33.65 -32.48
CA GLN A 367 7.46 33.33 -33.88
C GLN A 367 6.37 33.90 -34.80
N ILE A 368 5.10 33.81 -34.41
CA ILE A 368 3.97 34.37 -35.17
C ILE A 368 4.06 35.91 -35.20
N ARG A 369 4.47 36.56 -34.11
CA ARG A 369 4.61 38.03 -34.11
C ARG A 369 5.76 38.53 -34.98
N THR A 370 6.85 37.78 -35.09
CA THR A 370 8.06 38.18 -35.85
C THR A 370 8.20 37.52 -37.23
N GLY A 371 7.30 36.59 -37.58
CA GLY A 371 7.36 35.82 -38.82
C GLY A 371 7.18 36.69 -40.07
N SER A 372 7.86 36.32 -41.16
CA SER A 372 7.61 36.91 -42.48
C SER A 372 6.46 36.17 -43.16
N TRP A 373 5.38 36.87 -43.44
CA TRP A 373 4.18 36.28 -44.04
C TRP A 373 4.17 36.53 -45.54
N GLN A 374 4.84 35.66 -46.31
CA GLN A 374 5.03 35.86 -47.75
C GLN A 374 4.23 34.89 -48.61
N THR A 375 3.87 33.74 -48.05
CA THR A 375 3.12 32.68 -48.75
C THR A 375 1.89 32.26 -47.95
N ALA A 376 0.91 31.67 -48.62
CA ALA A 376 -0.25 31.09 -47.96
C ALA A 376 0.13 29.91 -47.02
N GLU A 377 1.19 29.17 -47.34
CA GLU A 377 1.70 28.07 -46.50
C GLU A 377 2.24 28.55 -45.15
N ASP A 378 2.84 29.74 -45.09
CA ASP A 378 3.30 30.33 -43.83
C ASP A 378 2.14 30.49 -42.85
N TYR A 379 1.00 31.01 -43.34
CA TYR A 379 -0.22 31.18 -42.54
C TYR A 379 -0.83 29.84 -42.11
N VAL A 380 -0.92 28.87 -43.02
CA VAL A 380 -1.46 27.53 -42.73
C VAL A 380 -0.64 26.84 -41.65
N THR A 381 0.69 26.86 -41.76
CA THR A 381 1.61 26.23 -40.80
C THR A 381 1.45 26.83 -39.41
N ALA A 382 1.33 28.16 -39.33
CA ALA A 382 1.13 28.87 -38.08
C ALA A 382 -0.26 28.61 -37.44
N LEU A 383 -1.31 28.49 -38.25
CA LEU A 383 -2.66 28.13 -37.77
C LEU A 383 -2.71 26.68 -37.25
N ASP A 384 -2.07 25.75 -37.95
CA ASP A 384 -1.99 24.35 -37.52
C ASP A 384 -1.22 24.21 -36.20
N THR A 385 -0.08 24.90 -36.06
CA THR A 385 0.69 24.90 -34.81
C THR A 385 -0.08 25.51 -33.64
N ILE A 386 -0.87 26.56 -33.85
CA ILE A 386 -1.80 27.07 -32.81
C ILE A 386 -2.82 26.01 -32.41
N ARG A 387 -3.47 25.34 -33.37
CA ARG A 387 -4.46 24.29 -33.07
C ARG A 387 -3.86 23.12 -32.30
N ARG A 388 -2.66 22.67 -32.67
CA ARG A 388 -1.92 21.65 -31.93
C ARG A 388 -1.63 22.08 -30.50
N GLN A 389 -1.20 23.32 -30.28
CA GLN A 389 -0.96 23.83 -28.93
C GLN A 389 -2.24 23.90 -28.10
N ARG A 390 -3.36 24.34 -28.69
CA ARG A 390 -4.67 24.34 -28.00
C ARG A 390 -5.12 22.92 -27.63
N GLY A 391 -4.89 21.95 -28.50
CA GLY A 391 -5.11 20.54 -28.21
C GLY A 391 -4.26 20.04 -27.05
N HIS A 392 -2.97 20.42 -27.01
CA HIS A 392 -2.09 20.10 -25.89
C HIS A 392 -2.56 20.70 -24.57
N LEU A 393 -2.98 21.98 -24.56
CA LEU A 393 -3.56 22.65 -23.40
C LEU A 393 -4.82 21.93 -22.88
N ALA A 394 -5.69 21.46 -23.78
CA ALA A 394 -6.88 20.69 -23.42
C ALA A 394 -6.52 19.36 -22.74
N THR A 395 -5.50 18.66 -23.25
CA THR A 395 -5.01 17.40 -22.65
C THR A 395 -4.45 17.63 -21.23
N ILE A 396 -3.57 18.62 -21.05
CA ILE A 396 -2.97 18.86 -19.72
C ILE A 396 -3.99 19.42 -18.73
N LYS A 397 -5.08 20.07 -19.19
CA LYS A 397 -6.18 20.54 -18.33
C LYS A 397 -6.85 19.41 -17.54
N GLU A 398 -6.76 18.18 -18.02
CA GLU A 398 -7.26 16.99 -17.31
C GLU A 398 -6.32 16.49 -16.19
N TYR A 399 -5.10 17.03 -16.09
CA TYR A 399 -4.14 16.62 -15.06
C TYR A 399 -4.60 17.05 -13.66
N ARG A 400 -4.45 16.14 -12.69
CA ARG A 400 -4.92 16.35 -11.33
C ARG A 400 -4.06 17.41 -10.62
N TYR A 401 -4.71 18.38 -9.97
CA TYR A 401 -4.07 19.54 -9.31
C TYR A 401 -3.40 20.56 -10.24
N ILE A 402 -3.66 20.52 -11.55
CA ILE A 402 -3.17 21.56 -12.46
C ILE A 402 -3.91 22.89 -12.26
N ASP A 403 -3.23 24.01 -12.53
CA ASP A 403 -3.84 25.34 -12.45
C ASP A 403 -4.71 25.60 -13.68
N VAL A 404 -5.99 25.26 -13.57
CA VAL A 404 -6.98 25.43 -14.64
C VAL A 404 -7.15 26.89 -15.03
N ALA A 405 -7.08 27.83 -14.09
CA ALA A 405 -7.23 29.25 -14.38
C ALA A 405 -6.07 29.77 -15.25
N ARG A 406 -4.84 29.26 -15.01
CA ARG A 406 -3.69 29.59 -15.85
C ARG A 406 -3.83 28.99 -17.25
N ILE A 407 -4.31 27.74 -17.38
CA ILE A 407 -4.57 27.12 -18.69
C ILE A 407 -5.62 27.90 -19.48
N ASP A 408 -6.72 28.31 -18.84
CA ASP A 408 -7.77 29.09 -19.50
C ASP A 408 -7.24 30.43 -20.01
N THR A 409 -6.33 31.07 -19.26
CA THR A 409 -5.64 32.28 -19.72
C THR A 409 -4.79 32.01 -20.96
N LEU A 410 -4.03 30.91 -20.97
CA LEU A 410 -3.19 30.51 -22.11
C LEU A 410 -4.02 30.16 -23.35
N ASP A 411 -5.12 29.42 -23.21
CA ASP A 411 -6.01 29.11 -24.34
C ASP A 411 -6.63 30.38 -24.91
N GLN A 412 -7.02 31.33 -24.05
CA GLN A 412 -7.58 32.60 -24.51
C GLN A 412 -6.58 33.46 -25.29
N GLU A 413 -5.30 33.48 -24.89
CA GLU A 413 -4.23 34.11 -25.68
C GLU A 413 -4.06 33.47 -27.07
N LEU A 414 -4.19 32.14 -27.17
CA LEU A 414 -4.13 31.43 -28.45
C LEU A 414 -5.36 31.72 -29.32
N VAL A 415 -6.56 31.81 -28.75
CA VAL A 415 -7.79 32.18 -29.46
C VAL A 415 -7.68 33.59 -30.05
N GLU A 416 -7.16 34.55 -29.29
CA GLU A 416 -6.93 35.91 -29.78
C GLU A 416 -5.88 35.93 -30.90
N THR A 417 -4.80 35.16 -30.75
CA THR A 417 -3.74 35.06 -31.75
C THR A 417 -4.23 34.39 -33.04
N GLU A 418 -5.00 33.30 -32.92
CA GLU A 418 -5.66 32.61 -34.04
C GLU A 418 -6.57 33.57 -34.79
N SER A 419 -7.43 34.32 -34.09
CA SER A 419 -8.34 35.29 -34.70
C SER A 419 -7.61 36.39 -35.49
N GLN A 420 -6.52 36.94 -34.92
CA GLN A 420 -5.70 37.94 -35.63
C GLN A 420 -5.00 37.35 -36.85
N LEU A 421 -4.46 36.14 -36.72
CA LEU A 421 -3.76 35.46 -37.81
C LEU A 421 -4.72 35.13 -38.94
N SER A 422 -5.89 34.59 -38.63
CA SER A 422 -6.91 34.26 -39.63
C SER A 422 -7.43 35.48 -40.38
N ALA A 423 -7.59 36.63 -39.72
CA ALA A 423 -7.96 37.88 -40.39
C ALA A 423 -6.90 38.30 -41.42
N ARG A 424 -5.61 38.20 -41.07
CA ARG A 424 -4.49 38.46 -41.99
C ARG A 424 -4.42 37.45 -43.12
N THR A 425 -4.73 36.17 -42.87
CA THR A 425 -4.79 35.14 -43.90
C THR A 425 -5.86 35.48 -44.95
N ILE A 426 -7.04 35.95 -44.53
CA ILE A 426 -8.10 36.37 -45.46
C ILE A 426 -7.68 37.58 -46.29
N GLU A 427 -7.03 38.58 -45.67
CA GLU A 427 -6.50 39.75 -46.37
C GLU A 427 -5.44 39.36 -47.40
N PHE A 428 -4.54 38.43 -47.06
CA PHE A 428 -3.54 37.90 -47.97
C PHE A 428 -4.17 37.12 -49.14
N LEU A 429 -5.14 36.25 -48.85
CA LEU A 429 -5.84 35.45 -49.88
C LEU A 429 -6.73 36.29 -50.82
N ALA A 430 -7.01 37.55 -50.48
CA ALA A 430 -7.75 38.45 -51.36
C ALA A 430 -6.96 38.88 -52.61
N ASP A 431 -5.62 38.72 -52.59
CA ASP A 431 -4.76 38.94 -53.76
C ASP A 431 -4.92 37.79 -54.77
N GLU A 432 -5.06 38.12 -56.06
CA GLU A 432 -5.22 37.15 -57.14
C GLU A 432 -3.99 36.22 -57.31
N GLN A 433 -2.81 36.65 -56.84
CA GLN A 433 -1.58 35.87 -56.91
C GLN A 433 -1.27 35.06 -55.64
N ALA A 434 -2.09 35.15 -54.59
CA ALA A 434 -1.83 34.51 -53.29
C ALA A 434 -1.74 32.98 -53.35
N LEU A 435 -2.45 32.36 -54.31
CA LEU A 435 -2.48 30.91 -54.53
C LEU A 435 -1.49 30.43 -55.61
N GLU A 436 -0.77 31.34 -56.26
CA GLU A 436 0.23 31.00 -57.30
C GLU A 436 1.30 30.00 -56.81
N PRO A 437 1.82 30.11 -55.57
CA PRO A 437 2.75 29.11 -55.03
C PRO A 437 2.18 27.69 -55.01
N TYR A 438 0.88 27.52 -54.72
CA TYR A 438 0.23 26.21 -54.77
C TYR A 438 0.13 25.68 -56.20
N TYR A 439 -0.19 26.54 -57.18
CA TYR A 439 -0.21 26.13 -58.57
C TYR A 439 1.17 25.70 -59.07
N GLN A 440 2.23 26.40 -58.66
CA GLN A 440 3.61 26.04 -58.97
C GLN A 440 4.01 24.71 -58.33
N LYS A 441 3.70 24.52 -57.04
CA LYS A 441 3.99 23.29 -56.29
C LYS A 441 3.26 22.07 -56.87
N ILE A 442 2.00 22.22 -57.28
CA ILE A 442 1.23 21.17 -57.96
C ILE A 442 1.81 20.84 -59.35
N ALA A 443 2.31 21.84 -60.08
CA ALA A 443 2.99 21.62 -61.35
C ALA A 443 4.33 20.87 -61.17
N ASP A 444 5.05 21.13 -60.08
CA ASP A 444 6.27 20.41 -59.73
C ASP A 444 5.97 18.97 -59.31
N PHE A 445 4.90 18.72 -58.54
CA PHE A 445 4.41 17.34 -58.30
C PHE A 445 4.17 16.58 -59.59
N SER A 446 3.59 17.23 -60.61
CA SER A 446 3.35 16.60 -61.91
C SER A 446 4.65 16.21 -62.64
N LYS A 447 5.69 17.06 -62.57
CA LYS A 447 7.02 16.75 -63.14
C LYS A 447 7.73 15.62 -62.38
N ASP A 448 7.65 15.65 -61.05
CA ASP A 448 8.29 14.66 -60.19
C ASP A 448 7.66 13.27 -60.42
N VAL A 449 6.34 13.22 -60.64
CA VAL A 449 5.60 12.00 -61.01
C VAL A 449 6.00 11.45 -62.39
N GLU A 450 6.27 12.32 -63.37
CA GLU A 450 6.77 11.89 -64.69
C GLU A 450 8.20 11.33 -64.62
N GLN A 451 9.03 11.87 -63.73
CA GLN A 451 10.43 11.45 -63.54
C GLN A 451 10.60 10.23 -62.63
N ALA A 452 9.60 9.91 -61.81
CA ALA A 452 9.62 8.76 -60.91
C ALA A 452 9.71 7.43 -61.69
N GLN A 453 10.77 6.67 -61.43
CA GLN A 453 11.03 5.36 -62.05
C GLN A 453 10.75 4.18 -61.12
N THR A 454 10.51 4.42 -59.83
CA THR A 454 10.21 3.38 -58.84
C THR A 454 9.07 3.81 -57.91
N THR A 455 8.33 2.85 -57.37
CA THR A 455 7.24 3.07 -56.41
C THR A 455 7.73 3.76 -55.13
N ALA A 456 8.98 3.52 -54.71
CA ALA A 456 9.60 4.18 -53.56
C ALA A 456 9.82 5.70 -53.78
N GLN A 457 9.94 6.16 -55.04
CA GLN A 457 10.08 7.59 -55.37
C GLN A 457 8.72 8.32 -55.39
N LEU A 458 7.60 7.59 -55.47
CA LEU A 458 6.25 8.16 -55.48
C LEU A 458 5.70 8.46 -54.07
N SER A 459 6.14 7.71 -53.05
CA SER A 459 5.66 7.87 -51.67
C SER A 459 5.94 9.27 -51.05
N PRO A 460 7.14 9.86 -51.17
CA PRO A 460 7.39 11.22 -50.67
C PRO A 460 6.55 12.30 -51.36
N ILE A 461 6.23 12.08 -52.64
CA ILE A 461 5.37 12.99 -53.43
C ILE A 461 3.93 12.88 -52.94
N LEU A 462 3.46 11.67 -52.61
CA LEU A 462 2.12 11.44 -52.05
C LEU A 462 1.96 12.12 -50.68
N THR A 463 2.93 11.98 -49.78
CA THR A 463 2.94 12.67 -48.48
C THR A 463 2.89 14.19 -48.65
N SER A 464 3.66 14.73 -49.59
CA SER A 464 3.64 16.18 -49.89
C SER A 464 2.29 16.65 -50.44
N ILE A 465 1.61 15.82 -51.24
CA ILE A 465 0.25 16.09 -51.74
C ILE A 465 -0.77 16.08 -50.60
N GLU A 466 -0.65 15.14 -49.66
CA GLU A 466 -1.54 15.05 -48.48
C GLU A 466 -1.35 16.20 -47.50
N GLU A 467 -0.10 16.61 -47.23
CA GLU A 467 0.20 17.81 -46.44
C GLU A 467 -0.39 19.07 -47.09
N THR A 468 -0.28 19.19 -48.42
CA THR A 468 -0.86 20.30 -49.18
C THR A 468 -2.39 20.28 -49.13
N ALA A 469 -3.02 19.10 -49.17
CA ALA A 469 -4.48 18.95 -49.05
C ALA A 469 -4.98 19.34 -47.66
N SER A 470 -4.33 18.87 -46.60
CA SER A 470 -4.62 19.24 -45.21
C SER A 470 -4.52 20.77 -45.00
N GLY A 471 -3.50 21.39 -45.61
CA GLY A 471 -3.36 22.84 -45.59
C GLY A 471 -4.51 23.59 -46.29
N LEU A 472 -5.02 23.07 -47.40
CA LEU A 472 -6.17 23.64 -48.11
C LEU A 472 -7.48 23.44 -47.33
N ASP A 473 -7.65 22.31 -46.64
CA ASP A 473 -8.80 22.06 -45.77
C ASP A 473 -8.85 23.06 -44.62
N LEU A 474 -7.69 23.36 -44.00
CA LEU A 474 -7.55 24.42 -43.00
C LEU A 474 -8.02 25.79 -43.52
N LEU A 475 -7.65 26.15 -44.76
CA LEU A 475 -8.09 27.41 -45.39
C LEU A 475 -9.60 27.40 -45.70
N SER A 476 -10.13 26.26 -46.13
CA SER A 476 -11.56 26.08 -46.40
C SER A 476 -12.42 26.20 -45.12
N ASP A 477 -11.99 25.54 -44.03
CA ASP A 477 -12.63 25.63 -42.72
C ASP A 477 -12.61 27.07 -42.16
N LEU A 478 -11.50 27.78 -42.38
CA LEU A 478 -11.34 29.17 -41.96
C LEU A 478 -12.33 30.11 -42.68
N LEU A 479 -12.61 29.89 -43.96
CA LEU A 479 -13.62 30.62 -44.74
C LEU A 479 -15.07 30.28 -44.34
N THR A 480 -15.26 29.15 -43.67
CA THR A 480 -16.56 28.72 -43.17
C THR A 480 -16.84 29.33 -41.79
N SER A 481 -15.80 29.48 -40.97
CA SER A 481 -15.88 29.98 -39.59
C SER A 481 -15.83 31.51 -39.45
N ILE A 482 -15.15 32.22 -40.36
CA ILE A 482 -15.00 33.68 -40.28
C ILE A 482 -15.97 34.39 -41.25
N LYS A 483 -16.68 35.39 -40.73
CA LYS A 483 -17.50 36.29 -41.56
C LYS A 483 -16.58 37.20 -42.37
N VAL A 484 -16.45 36.91 -43.66
CA VAL A 484 -15.87 37.85 -44.63
C VAL A 484 -16.93 38.91 -44.96
N ASP A 485 -16.62 40.18 -44.71
CA ASP A 485 -17.56 41.30 -44.89
C ASP A 485 -17.90 41.58 -46.37
N ASP A 486 -17.02 41.20 -47.30
CA ASP A 486 -17.26 41.30 -48.76
C ASP A 486 -17.59 39.93 -49.36
N PRO A 487 -18.86 39.68 -49.76
CA PRO A 487 -19.28 38.43 -50.40
C PRO A 487 -18.51 38.13 -51.69
N THR A 488 -18.05 39.15 -52.41
CA THR A 488 -17.38 39.05 -53.71
C THR A 488 -15.96 38.50 -53.55
N ILE A 489 -15.25 38.98 -52.53
CA ILE A 489 -13.91 38.47 -52.17
C ILE A 489 -14.03 37.03 -51.69
N ARG A 490 -15.03 36.73 -50.85
CA ARG A 490 -15.28 35.37 -50.36
C ARG A 490 -15.48 34.37 -51.49
N THR A 491 -16.35 34.68 -52.47
CA THR A 491 -16.59 33.81 -53.62
C THR A 491 -15.33 33.60 -54.44
N ARG A 492 -14.51 34.65 -54.64
CA ARG A 492 -13.25 34.55 -55.38
C ARG A 492 -12.23 33.63 -54.68
N ILE A 493 -12.08 33.73 -53.37
CA ILE A 493 -11.18 32.86 -52.60
C ILE A 493 -11.67 31.40 -52.66
N ILE A 494 -12.98 31.17 -52.52
CA ILE A 494 -13.58 29.82 -52.63
C ILE A 494 -13.34 29.22 -54.03
N ASP A 495 -13.54 30.00 -55.09
CA ASP A 495 -13.28 29.55 -56.46
C ASP A 495 -11.79 29.26 -56.68
N GLY A 496 -10.90 30.11 -56.14
CA GLY A 496 -9.45 29.91 -56.19
C GLY A 496 -9.02 28.63 -55.49
N ILE A 497 -9.47 28.41 -54.25
CA ILE A 497 -9.19 27.18 -53.49
C ILE A 497 -9.76 25.96 -54.23
N SER A 498 -11.00 26.03 -54.74
CA SER A 498 -11.63 24.93 -55.49
C SER A 498 -10.85 24.56 -56.75
N GLN A 499 -10.28 25.55 -57.46
CA GLN A 499 -9.41 25.31 -58.61
C GLN A 499 -8.08 24.67 -58.22
N VAL A 500 -7.44 25.12 -57.14
CA VAL A 500 -6.23 24.48 -56.59
C VAL A 500 -6.55 23.03 -56.17
N TYR A 501 -7.66 22.81 -55.46
CA TYR A 501 -8.13 21.50 -55.02
C TYR A 501 -8.38 20.55 -56.20
N SER A 502 -9.00 21.05 -57.28
CA SER A 502 -9.21 20.27 -58.50
C SER A 502 -7.89 19.84 -59.15
N ARG A 503 -6.87 20.70 -59.17
CA ARG A 503 -5.56 20.37 -59.75
C ARG A 503 -4.76 19.44 -58.83
N LEU A 504 -4.86 19.62 -57.51
CA LEU A 504 -4.24 18.72 -56.53
C LEU A 504 -4.82 17.31 -56.65
N ASN A 505 -6.14 17.18 -56.79
CA ASN A 505 -6.81 15.91 -57.03
C ASN A 505 -6.42 15.28 -58.37
N GLN A 506 -6.21 16.07 -59.43
CA GLN A 506 -5.68 15.57 -60.71
C GLN A 506 -4.24 15.05 -60.59
N SER A 507 -3.39 15.74 -59.80
CA SER A 507 -2.04 15.30 -59.49
C SER A 507 -2.05 13.99 -58.69
N LYS A 508 -2.88 13.90 -57.64
CA LYS A 508 -3.11 12.67 -56.86
C LYS A 508 -3.57 11.50 -57.74
N ALA A 509 -4.53 11.74 -58.64
CA ALA A 509 -5.00 10.73 -59.58
C ALA A 509 -3.90 10.27 -60.56
N SER A 510 -3.01 11.17 -60.96
CA SER A 510 -1.88 10.87 -61.84
C SER A 510 -0.78 10.06 -61.13
N VAL A 511 -0.51 10.35 -59.84
CA VAL A 511 0.34 9.52 -58.96
C VAL A 511 -0.23 8.11 -58.86
N SER A 512 -1.50 7.97 -58.49
CA SER A 512 -2.19 6.66 -58.38
C SER A 512 -2.24 5.91 -59.71
N HIS A 513 -2.47 6.60 -60.83
CA HIS A 513 -2.47 5.97 -62.15
C HIS A 513 -1.06 5.49 -62.56
N LYS A 514 -0.01 6.26 -62.26
CA LYS A 514 1.38 5.87 -62.52
C LYS A 514 1.78 4.66 -61.66
N GLN A 515 1.38 4.67 -60.38
CA GLN A 515 1.58 3.58 -59.43
C GLN A 515 0.88 2.29 -59.88
N ARG A 516 -0.39 2.36 -60.32
CA ARG A 516 -1.15 1.25 -60.95
C ARG A 516 -0.48 0.69 -62.21
N SER A 517 0.04 1.57 -63.07
CA SER A 517 0.64 1.17 -64.36
C SER A 517 1.99 0.45 -64.23
N MET A 518 2.70 0.65 -63.11
CA MET A 518 4.02 0.05 -62.86
C MET A 518 3.92 -1.29 -62.10
N GLY A 519 2.73 -1.70 -61.65
CA GLY A 519 2.56 -2.85 -60.75
C GLY A 519 1.82 -4.08 -61.29
N SER A 520 1.15 -4.07 -62.45
CA SER A 520 0.07 -5.06 -62.71
C SER A 520 0.44 -6.55 -62.79
N GLU A 521 1.64 -6.97 -63.22
CA GLU A 521 2.03 -8.41 -63.23
C GLU A 521 2.94 -8.80 -62.05
N GLU A 522 3.72 -7.87 -61.53
CA GLU A 522 4.66 -8.10 -60.42
C GLU A 522 3.95 -7.95 -59.06
N ALA A 523 2.98 -7.05 -58.94
CA ALA A 523 2.17 -6.84 -57.73
C ALA A 523 1.24 -8.02 -57.43
N VAL A 524 0.68 -8.69 -58.46
CA VAL A 524 -0.15 -9.90 -58.24
C VAL A 524 0.68 -11.04 -57.64
N ALA A 525 1.90 -11.25 -58.14
CA ALA A 525 2.81 -12.26 -57.63
C ALA A 525 3.36 -11.90 -56.24
N GLN A 526 3.69 -10.62 -56.02
CA GLN A 526 4.18 -10.12 -54.74
C GLN A 526 3.08 -10.13 -53.66
N PHE A 527 1.87 -9.69 -53.98
CA PHE A 527 0.71 -9.75 -53.08
C PHE A 527 0.41 -11.20 -52.70
N SER A 528 0.34 -12.12 -53.67
CA SER A 528 0.11 -13.55 -53.39
C SER A 528 1.15 -14.16 -52.44
N ALA A 529 2.43 -13.77 -52.56
CA ALA A 529 3.49 -14.24 -51.68
C ALA A 529 3.43 -13.61 -50.28
N GLN A 530 3.22 -12.30 -50.20
CA GLN A 530 3.15 -11.57 -48.94
C GLN A 530 1.86 -11.87 -48.17
N PHE A 531 0.71 -11.98 -48.83
CA PHE A 531 -0.58 -12.35 -48.23
C PHE A 531 -0.56 -13.79 -47.66
N LYS A 532 0.20 -14.69 -48.31
CA LYS A 532 0.44 -16.05 -47.80
C LYS A 532 1.34 -16.05 -46.55
N LEU A 533 2.41 -15.25 -46.54
CA LEU A 533 3.26 -15.08 -45.35
C LEU A 533 2.50 -14.40 -44.19
N PHE A 534 1.67 -13.41 -44.51
CA PHE A 534 0.81 -12.74 -43.55
C PHE A 534 -0.20 -13.71 -42.93
N SER A 535 -0.84 -14.55 -43.75
CA SER A 535 -1.74 -15.61 -43.24
C SER A 535 -1.04 -16.58 -42.29
N GLN A 536 0.24 -16.90 -42.51
CA GLN A 536 1.04 -17.70 -41.57
C GLN A 536 1.40 -16.95 -40.29
N SER A 537 1.60 -15.62 -40.38
CA SER A 537 1.90 -14.78 -39.22
C SER A 537 0.71 -14.68 -38.26
N ILE A 538 -0.53 -14.77 -38.74
CA ILE A 538 -1.74 -14.80 -37.91
C ILE A 538 -1.70 -16.03 -36.99
N THR A 539 -1.44 -17.22 -37.53
CA THR A 539 -1.37 -18.45 -36.74
C THR A 539 -0.24 -18.39 -35.71
N ASN A 540 0.92 -17.84 -36.07
CA ASN A 540 2.03 -17.67 -35.15
C ASN A 540 1.72 -16.65 -34.04
N ALA A 541 1.07 -15.53 -34.38
CA ALA A 541 0.69 -14.49 -33.44
C ALA A 541 -0.40 -14.97 -32.45
N LEU A 542 -1.37 -15.77 -32.91
CA LEU A 542 -2.33 -16.46 -32.04
C LEU A 542 -1.61 -17.41 -31.07
N GLY A 543 -0.57 -18.11 -31.54
CA GLY A 543 0.25 -18.99 -30.70
C GLY A 543 1.19 -18.27 -29.72
N LEU A 544 1.43 -16.97 -29.89
CA LEU A 544 2.25 -16.12 -29.00
C LEU A 544 1.38 -15.26 -28.05
N ALA A 545 0.07 -15.19 -28.31
CA ALA A 545 -0.87 -14.44 -27.51
C ALA A 545 -1.37 -15.31 -26.35
N ASP A 546 -0.61 -15.30 -25.25
CA ASP A 546 -0.89 -16.12 -24.06
C ASP A 546 -1.76 -15.41 -23.01
N SER A 547 -2.14 -14.14 -23.25
CA SER A 547 -3.03 -13.35 -22.39
C SER A 547 -4.04 -12.53 -23.21
N PRO A 548 -5.18 -12.10 -22.62
CA PRO A 548 -6.15 -11.25 -23.30
C PRO A 548 -5.55 -9.93 -23.84
N GLU A 549 -4.61 -9.33 -23.11
CA GLU A 549 -3.91 -8.11 -23.50
C GLU A 549 -2.92 -8.40 -24.64
N ALA A 550 -2.25 -9.55 -24.60
CA ALA A 550 -1.38 -9.99 -25.68
C ALA A 550 -2.18 -10.26 -26.97
N CYS A 551 -3.42 -10.76 -26.87
CA CYS A 551 -4.33 -10.85 -28.02
C CYS A 551 -4.57 -9.48 -28.65
N ASP A 552 -4.93 -8.46 -27.85
CA ASP A 552 -5.20 -7.11 -28.35
C ASP A 552 -3.96 -6.47 -28.99
N GLN A 553 -2.78 -6.68 -28.40
CA GLN A 553 -1.51 -6.18 -28.92
C GLN A 553 -1.12 -6.86 -30.24
N GLN A 554 -1.20 -8.20 -30.32
CA GLN A 554 -0.88 -8.93 -31.55
C GLN A 554 -1.92 -8.66 -32.64
N MET A 555 -3.19 -8.54 -32.29
CA MET A 555 -4.26 -8.15 -33.21
C MET A 555 -3.99 -6.76 -33.79
N SER A 556 -3.73 -5.76 -32.93
CA SER A 556 -3.39 -4.40 -33.37
C SER A 556 -2.18 -4.39 -34.31
N ARG A 557 -1.14 -5.16 -33.97
CA ARG A 557 0.06 -5.30 -34.80
C ARG A 557 -0.24 -5.92 -36.17
N LEU A 558 -1.05 -6.97 -36.22
CA LEU A 558 -1.44 -7.62 -37.47
C LEU A 558 -2.38 -6.73 -38.30
N LEU A 559 -3.25 -5.95 -37.66
CA LEU A 559 -4.10 -4.98 -38.34
C LEU A 559 -3.27 -3.87 -38.98
N ILE A 560 -2.23 -3.37 -38.28
CA ILE A 560 -1.27 -2.43 -38.86
C ILE A 560 -0.53 -3.06 -40.05
N GLN A 561 -0.06 -4.30 -39.92
CA GLN A 561 0.59 -5.00 -41.05
C GLN A 561 -0.35 -5.26 -42.23
N LEU A 562 -1.65 -5.50 -41.95
CA LEU A 562 -2.68 -5.65 -42.97
C LEU A 562 -3.01 -4.30 -43.62
N GLU A 563 -3.01 -3.21 -42.86
CA GLU A 563 -3.18 -1.83 -43.36
C GLU A 563 -1.95 -1.37 -44.16
N GLU A 564 -0.75 -1.80 -43.78
CA GLU A 564 0.48 -1.64 -44.57
C GLU A 564 0.37 -2.40 -45.90
N LEU A 565 -0.13 -3.64 -45.89
CA LEU A 565 -0.44 -4.40 -47.10
C LEU A 565 -1.53 -3.72 -47.94
N GLU A 566 -2.59 -3.22 -47.31
CA GLU A 566 -3.66 -2.45 -47.96
C GLU A 566 -3.11 -1.20 -48.62
N SER A 567 -2.28 -0.42 -47.92
CA SER A 567 -1.63 0.77 -48.44
C SER A 567 -0.64 0.44 -49.56
N GLN A 568 0.09 -0.67 -49.46
CA GLN A 568 1.05 -1.10 -50.47
C GLN A 568 0.37 -1.51 -51.79
N PHE A 569 -0.84 -2.05 -51.72
CA PHE A 569 -1.60 -2.55 -52.87
C PHE A 569 -2.93 -1.81 -53.11
N ALA A 570 -3.12 -0.62 -52.53
CA ALA A 570 -4.36 0.20 -52.54
C ALA A 570 -4.86 0.56 -53.95
N ASP A 571 -4.00 0.37 -54.93
CA ASP A 571 -4.18 0.67 -56.34
C ASP A 571 -4.82 -0.48 -57.14
N HIS A 572 -4.94 -1.66 -56.53
CA HIS A 572 -5.50 -2.86 -57.13
C HIS A 572 -6.81 -3.24 -56.41
N ASP A 573 -7.93 -2.71 -56.90
CA ASP A 573 -9.26 -2.92 -56.31
C ASP A 573 -9.65 -4.42 -56.20
N GLU A 574 -9.02 -5.29 -56.98
CA GLU A 574 -9.20 -6.75 -56.93
C GLU A 574 -8.68 -7.41 -55.64
N PHE A 575 -7.76 -6.78 -54.90
CA PHE A 575 -7.23 -7.30 -53.63
C PHE A 575 -7.97 -6.78 -52.39
N LEU A 576 -8.72 -5.68 -52.52
CA LEU A 576 -9.45 -5.07 -51.40
C LEU A 576 -10.45 -6.04 -50.77
N SER A 577 -11.15 -6.86 -51.58
CA SER A 577 -12.07 -7.87 -51.06
C SER A 577 -11.36 -8.92 -50.21
N ASP A 578 -10.16 -9.33 -50.60
CA ASP A 578 -9.37 -10.34 -49.87
C ASP A 578 -8.80 -9.76 -48.58
N ILE A 579 -8.38 -8.50 -48.58
CA ILE A 579 -7.89 -7.77 -47.40
C ILE A 579 -9.00 -7.54 -46.39
N VAL A 580 -10.19 -7.11 -46.83
CA VAL A 580 -11.34 -6.92 -45.94
C VAL A 580 -11.78 -8.24 -45.31
N ALA A 581 -11.88 -9.31 -46.10
CA ALA A 581 -12.18 -10.65 -45.59
C ALA A 581 -11.13 -11.11 -44.56
N LYS A 582 -9.84 -10.82 -44.80
CA LYS A 582 -8.77 -11.17 -43.86
C LYS A 582 -8.78 -10.32 -42.60
N ARG A 583 -9.21 -9.06 -42.68
CA ARG A 583 -9.41 -8.18 -41.51
C ARG A 583 -10.50 -8.74 -40.61
N GLU A 584 -11.63 -9.16 -41.18
CA GLU A 584 -12.71 -9.83 -40.44
C GLU A 584 -12.22 -11.13 -39.78
N GLU A 585 -11.48 -11.97 -40.52
CA GLU A 585 -10.88 -13.21 -39.99
C GLU A 585 -9.94 -12.97 -38.79
N ILE A 586 -9.16 -11.88 -38.81
CA ILE A 586 -8.29 -11.49 -37.69
C ILE A 586 -9.13 -11.13 -36.47
N TYR A 587 -10.14 -10.27 -36.62
CA TYR A 587 -11.01 -9.89 -35.52
C TYR A 587 -11.70 -11.12 -34.92
N GLU A 588 -12.31 -11.97 -35.75
CA GLU A 588 -13.00 -13.18 -35.28
C GLU A 588 -12.05 -14.16 -34.57
N SER A 589 -10.86 -14.38 -35.13
CA SER A 589 -9.90 -15.34 -34.57
C SER A 589 -9.31 -14.86 -33.24
N PHE A 590 -8.94 -13.58 -33.14
CA PHE A 590 -8.39 -13.02 -31.90
C PHE A 590 -9.46 -12.82 -30.83
N GLU A 591 -10.68 -12.42 -31.17
CA GLU A 591 -11.79 -12.37 -30.21
C GLU A 591 -12.14 -13.77 -29.70
N SER A 592 -12.22 -14.77 -30.59
CA SER A 592 -12.45 -16.16 -30.16
C SER A 592 -11.32 -16.68 -29.26
N HIS A 593 -10.06 -16.39 -29.57
CA HIS A 593 -8.91 -16.82 -28.75
C HIS A 593 -8.86 -16.08 -27.40
N LYS A 594 -9.11 -14.77 -27.40
CA LYS A 594 -9.26 -13.95 -26.19
C LYS A 594 -10.36 -14.47 -25.29
N GLN A 595 -11.53 -14.78 -25.85
CA GLN A 595 -12.64 -15.37 -25.10
C GLN A 595 -12.25 -16.72 -24.50
N GLN A 596 -11.54 -17.58 -25.24
CA GLN A 596 -11.03 -18.85 -24.70
C GLN A 596 -10.03 -18.65 -23.56
N LEU A 597 -9.13 -17.67 -23.65
CA LEU A 597 -8.19 -17.34 -22.58
C LEU A 597 -8.90 -16.81 -21.34
N LEU A 598 -9.88 -15.91 -21.50
CA LEU A 598 -10.72 -15.41 -20.41
C LEU A 598 -11.50 -16.54 -19.74
N ASP A 599 -12.13 -17.42 -20.52
CA ASP A 599 -12.85 -18.57 -20.01
C ASP A 599 -11.93 -19.54 -19.25
N ASN A 600 -10.68 -19.72 -19.71
CA ASN A 600 -9.69 -20.55 -19.05
C ASN A 600 -9.17 -19.90 -17.74
N GLN A 601 -8.91 -18.59 -17.75
CA GLN A 601 -8.53 -17.81 -16.58
C GLN A 601 -9.63 -17.85 -15.52
N GLN A 602 -10.89 -17.65 -15.92
CA GLN A 602 -12.04 -17.71 -15.03
C GLN A 602 -12.28 -19.12 -14.49
N ARG A 603 -12.16 -20.17 -15.32
CA ARG A 603 -12.23 -21.57 -14.84
C ARG A 603 -11.11 -21.89 -13.85
N ARG A 604 -9.91 -21.37 -14.08
CA ARG A 604 -8.76 -21.56 -13.16
C ARG A 604 -8.98 -20.81 -11.85
N ALA A 605 -9.43 -19.57 -11.89
CA ALA A 605 -9.79 -18.79 -10.72
C ALA A 605 -10.91 -19.48 -9.92
N GLN A 606 -11.96 -19.96 -10.58
CA GLN A 606 -13.03 -20.71 -9.93
C GLN A 606 -12.49 -22.00 -9.27
N SER A 607 -11.62 -22.75 -9.94
CA SER A 607 -11.03 -23.97 -9.38
C SER A 607 -10.16 -23.69 -8.14
N VAL A 608 -9.38 -22.60 -8.17
CA VAL A 608 -8.58 -22.13 -7.02
C VAL A 608 -9.49 -21.70 -5.88
N SER A 609 -10.57 -20.96 -6.18
CA SER A 609 -11.56 -20.53 -5.19
C SER A 609 -12.28 -21.71 -4.54
N ASP A 610 -12.72 -22.70 -5.32
CA ASP A 610 -13.38 -23.91 -4.81
C ASP A 610 -12.44 -24.76 -3.94
N ALA A 611 -11.15 -24.83 -4.31
CA ALA A 611 -10.13 -25.50 -3.51
C ALA A 611 -9.88 -24.75 -2.19
N ALA A 612 -9.77 -23.42 -2.23
CA ALA A 612 -9.60 -22.58 -1.06
C ALA A 612 -10.79 -22.68 -0.11
N ASN A 613 -12.03 -22.64 -0.63
CA ASN A 613 -13.24 -22.81 0.18
C ASN A 613 -13.28 -24.18 0.88
N ARG A 614 -12.87 -25.27 0.19
CA ARG A 614 -12.75 -26.61 0.81
C ARG A 614 -11.73 -26.63 1.95
N ILE A 615 -10.59 -25.96 1.79
CA ILE A 615 -9.60 -25.85 2.86
C ILE A 615 -10.14 -25.00 4.01
N LEU A 616 -10.80 -23.87 3.73
CA LEU A 616 -11.43 -23.02 4.74
C LEU A 616 -12.46 -23.80 5.58
N SER A 617 -13.31 -24.63 4.95
CA SER A 617 -14.24 -25.51 5.69
C SER A 617 -13.53 -26.59 6.53
N SER A 618 -12.32 -26.98 6.13
CA SER A 618 -11.47 -27.90 6.93
C SER A 618 -10.85 -27.17 8.14
N ILE A 619 -10.32 -25.96 7.90
CA ILE A 619 -9.79 -25.06 8.93
C ILE A 619 -10.89 -24.78 9.97
N GLU A 620 -12.09 -24.40 9.55
CA GLU A 620 -13.23 -24.13 10.43
C GLU A 620 -13.53 -25.34 11.34
N ARG A 621 -13.68 -26.55 10.78
CA ARG A 621 -13.89 -27.77 11.57
C ARG A 621 -12.73 -28.10 12.51
N ARG A 622 -11.49 -27.85 12.10
CA ARG A 622 -10.30 -28.10 12.91
C ARG A 622 -10.21 -27.11 14.08
N THR A 623 -10.60 -25.85 13.85
CA THR A 623 -10.58 -24.82 14.90
C THR A 623 -11.52 -25.11 16.05
N GLN A 624 -12.63 -25.81 15.80
CA GLN A 624 -13.59 -26.21 16.83
C GLN A 624 -13.04 -27.22 17.86
N LYS A 625 -11.91 -27.87 17.56
CA LYS A 625 -11.26 -28.88 18.42
C LYS A 625 -10.22 -28.29 19.37
N PHE A 626 -9.74 -27.07 19.13
CA PHE A 626 -8.80 -26.44 20.04
C PHE A 626 -9.50 -26.10 21.36
N THR A 627 -8.75 -26.22 22.44
CA THR A 627 -9.19 -25.90 23.81
C THR A 627 -8.32 -24.85 24.49
N ASP A 628 -7.22 -24.48 23.83
CA ASP A 628 -6.25 -23.50 24.31
C ASP A 628 -6.09 -22.35 23.29
N PRO A 629 -6.13 -21.08 23.73
CA PRO A 629 -6.00 -19.92 22.85
C PRO A 629 -4.64 -19.81 22.14
N ASP A 630 -3.55 -20.23 22.79
CA ASP A 630 -2.20 -20.13 22.22
C ASP A 630 -1.96 -21.19 21.15
N GLU A 631 -2.45 -22.41 21.36
CA GLU A 631 -2.46 -23.46 20.33
C GLU A 631 -3.25 -23.03 19.09
N MET A 632 -4.39 -22.37 19.31
CA MET A 632 -5.25 -21.89 18.23
C MET A 632 -4.63 -20.71 17.46
N ASN A 633 -4.01 -19.76 18.14
CA ASN A 633 -3.27 -18.67 17.51
C ASN A 633 -2.05 -19.19 16.74
N THR A 634 -1.34 -20.18 17.29
CA THR A 634 -0.23 -20.85 16.62
C THR A 634 -0.69 -21.54 15.33
N PHE A 635 -1.83 -22.21 15.35
CA PHE A 635 -2.43 -22.81 14.16
C PHE A 635 -2.73 -21.78 13.05
N PHE A 636 -3.32 -20.64 13.37
CA PHE A 636 -3.55 -19.57 12.37
C PHE A 636 -2.27 -18.84 11.92
N ALA A 637 -1.21 -18.88 12.73
CA ALA A 637 0.06 -18.25 12.38
C ALA A 637 0.88 -19.12 11.42
N SER A 638 0.94 -20.44 11.63
CA SER A 638 1.95 -21.31 11.01
C SER A 638 1.45 -22.63 10.41
N ASP A 639 0.16 -22.99 10.52
CA ASP A 639 -0.33 -24.24 9.92
C ASP A 639 -0.32 -24.20 8.39
N ALA A 640 0.09 -25.32 7.79
CA ALA A 640 0.24 -25.46 6.34
C ALA A 640 -1.06 -25.20 5.57
N LEU A 641 -2.23 -25.51 6.14
CA LEU A 641 -3.52 -25.24 5.48
C LEU A 641 -3.82 -23.74 5.42
N VAL A 642 -3.47 -23.00 6.47
CA VAL A 642 -3.67 -21.54 6.53
C VAL A 642 -2.70 -20.84 5.58
N LEU A 643 -1.45 -21.30 5.51
CA LEU A 643 -0.48 -20.84 4.52
C LEU A 643 -0.95 -21.15 3.08
N LYS A 644 -1.54 -22.33 2.86
CA LYS A 644 -2.09 -22.70 1.54
C LYS A 644 -3.26 -21.80 1.12
N VAL A 645 -4.12 -21.39 2.05
CA VAL A 645 -5.18 -20.40 1.75
C VAL A 645 -4.59 -19.05 1.38
N ARG A 646 -3.54 -18.56 2.07
CA ARG A 646 -2.84 -17.33 1.69
C ARG A 646 -2.20 -17.43 0.30
N GLU A 647 -1.62 -18.58 -0.03
CA GLU A 647 -1.08 -18.88 -1.36
C GLU A 647 -2.18 -18.84 -2.43
N PHE A 648 -3.36 -19.42 -2.17
CA PHE A 648 -4.49 -19.36 -3.09
C PHE A 648 -5.04 -17.94 -3.28
N ILE A 649 -5.07 -17.12 -2.23
CA ILE A 649 -5.43 -15.70 -2.34
C ILE A 649 -4.42 -14.97 -3.25
N GLN A 650 -3.12 -15.23 -3.09
CA GLN A 650 -2.10 -14.67 -3.98
C GLN A 650 -2.23 -15.17 -5.43
N GLN A 651 -2.53 -16.45 -5.64
CA GLN A 651 -2.77 -17.00 -6.98
C GLN A 651 -4.01 -16.37 -7.64
N LEU A 652 -5.07 -16.07 -6.90
CA LEU A 652 -6.25 -15.38 -7.43
C LEU A 652 -5.93 -13.93 -7.83
N ARG A 653 -5.11 -13.22 -7.04
CA ARG A 653 -4.61 -11.89 -7.40
C ARG A 653 -3.74 -11.92 -8.66
N GLN A 654 -2.91 -12.96 -8.82
CA GLN A 654 -2.12 -13.17 -10.05
C GLN A 654 -2.96 -13.52 -11.28
N LEU A 655 -4.19 -14.01 -11.07
CA LEU A 655 -5.16 -14.31 -12.12
C LEU A 655 -6.15 -13.15 -12.34
N ASP A 656 -5.89 -11.95 -11.80
CA ASP A 656 -6.77 -10.78 -11.83
C ASP A 656 -8.19 -10.99 -11.26
N SER A 657 -8.38 -12.02 -10.44
CA SER A 657 -9.66 -12.33 -9.78
C SER A 657 -9.71 -11.72 -8.37
N ASN A 658 -9.61 -10.38 -8.30
CA ASN A 658 -9.48 -9.65 -7.03
C ASN A 658 -10.71 -9.81 -6.11
N VAL A 659 -11.93 -9.80 -6.68
CA VAL A 659 -13.16 -9.97 -5.89
C VAL A 659 -13.19 -11.32 -5.17
N GLN A 660 -12.81 -12.40 -5.86
CA GLN A 660 -12.77 -13.74 -5.24
C GLN A 660 -11.64 -13.86 -4.21
N ALA A 661 -10.53 -13.15 -4.41
CA ALA A 661 -9.44 -13.09 -3.44
C ALA A 661 -9.87 -12.38 -2.15
N ASP A 662 -10.54 -11.24 -2.26
CA ASP A 662 -11.04 -10.45 -1.13
C ASP A 662 -12.15 -11.18 -0.36
N ASP A 663 -13.02 -11.90 -1.06
CA ASP A 663 -14.04 -12.77 -0.45
C ASP A 663 -13.40 -13.89 0.39
N LEU A 664 -12.34 -14.53 -0.11
CA LEU A 664 -11.63 -15.58 0.64
C LEU A 664 -10.85 -15.02 1.83
N GLU A 665 -10.23 -13.86 1.68
CA GLU A 665 -9.54 -13.16 2.77
C GLU A 665 -10.52 -12.80 3.88
N SER A 666 -11.69 -12.25 3.51
CA SER A 666 -12.77 -11.93 4.44
C SER A 666 -13.31 -13.16 5.15
N LYS A 667 -13.55 -14.26 4.43
CA LYS A 667 -13.98 -15.55 5.04
C LYS A 667 -12.93 -16.11 6.00
N SER A 668 -11.65 -16.06 5.63
CA SER A 668 -10.55 -16.53 6.49
C SER A 668 -10.50 -15.74 7.82
N LYS A 669 -10.63 -14.41 7.74
CA LYS A 669 -10.71 -13.55 8.93
C LYS A 669 -11.95 -13.86 9.78
N ALA A 670 -13.12 -14.01 9.13
CA ALA A 670 -14.36 -14.35 9.83
C ALA A 670 -14.26 -15.69 10.58
N ILE A 671 -13.67 -16.73 9.96
CA ILE A 671 -13.45 -18.03 10.62
C ILE A 671 -12.54 -17.88 11.84
N ARG A 672 -11.46 -17.09 11.75
CA ARG A 672 -10.56 -16.81 12.88
C ARG A 672 -11.32 -16.14 14.04
N ASP A 673 -12.04 -15.06 13.75
CA ASP A 673 -12.76 -14.29 14.75
C ASP A 673 -13.87 -15.12 15.42
N GLN A 674 -14.63 -15.89 14.63
CA GLN A 674 -15.69 -16.76 15.13
C GLN A 674 -15.13 -17.90 15.99
N ALA A 675 -14.01 -18.49 15.60
CA ALA A 675 -13.41 -19.56 16.36
C ALA A 675 -12.83 -19.06 17.70
N LEU A 676 -12.26 -17.84 17.76
CA LEU A 676 -11.74 -17.25 19.00
C LEU A 676 -12.89 -16.95 19.99
N ARG A 677 -14.00 -16.41 19.48
CA ARG A 677 -15.23 -16.21 20.27
C ARG A 677 -15.78 -17.53 20.79
N SER A 678 -15.88 -18.54 19.92
CA SER A 678 -16.41 -19.87 20.29
C SER A 678 -15.52 -20.57 21.32
N LEU A 679 -14.20 -20.39 21.26
CA LEU A 679 -13.27 -20.91 22.24
C LEU A 679 -13.45 -20.25 23.61
N ARG A 680 -13.56 -18.91 23.65
CA ARG A 680 -13.83 -18.16 24.87
C ARG A 680 -15.15 -18.56 25.51
N ASP A 681 -16.21 -18.66 24.70
CA ASP A 681 -17.52 -19.10 25.18
C ASP A 681 -17.44 -20.54 25.73
N LYS A 682 -16.68 -21.43 25.07
CA LYS A 682 -16.44 -22.80 25.57
C LYS A 682 -15.65 -22.83 26.87
N SER A 683 -14.59 -22.03 27.01
CA SER A 683 -13.77 -21.97 28.23
C SER A 683 -14.54 -21.42 29.43
N ASP A 684 -15.46 -20.48 29.19
CA ASP A 684 -16.27 -19.86 30.24
C ASP A 684 -17.44 -20.77 30.69
N LEU A 685 -18.02 -21.55 29.77
CA LEU A 685 -19.23 -22.36 30.02
C LEU A 685 -18.97 -23.83 30.39
N TYR A 686 -17.89 -24.45 29.89
CA TYR A 686 -17.67 -25.90 30.02
C TYR A 686 -16.51 -26.25 30.95
N GLU A 687 -16.76 -27.14 31.92
CA GLU A 687 -15.75 -27.79 32.76
C GLU A 687 -15.50 -29.25 32.30
N SER A 688 -14.39 -29.86 32.73
CA SER A 688 -14.06 -31.28 32.50
C SER A 688 -14.05 -31.71 31.02
N GLY A 689 -13.44 -30.90 30.14
CA GLY A 689 -13.20 -31.26 28.73
C GLY A 689 -14.45 -31.23 27.85
N GLY A 690 -15.48 -30.44 28.20
CA GLY A 690 -16.69 -30.27 27.39
C GLY A 690 -17.89 -31.09 27.84
N ASN A 691 -17.72 -31.98 28.83
CA ASN A 691 -18.77 -32.91 29.26
C ASN A 691 -19.69 -32.33 30.35
N VAL A 692 -19.37 -31.17 30.91
CA VAL A 692 -20.13 -30.53 32.00
C VAL A 692 -20.29 -29.04 31.73
N ILE A 693 -21.52 -28.54 31.61
CA ILE A 693 -21.80 -27.10 31.58
C ILE A 693 -21.96 -26.59 33.02
N LYS A 694 -21.30 -25.47 33.33
CA LYS A 694 -21.41 -24.78 34.61
C LYS A 694 -22.23 -23.49 34.47
N LEU A 695 -23.38 -23.46 35.12
CA LEU A 695 -24.23 -22.26 35.20
C LEU A 695 -24.21 -21.71 36.63
N GLY A 696 -23.41 -20.67 36.84
CA GLY A 696 -23.15 -20.12 38.17
C GLY A 696 -22.27 -21.03 39.05
N PRO A 697 -22.08 -20.70 40.33
CA PRO A 697 -21.10 -21.39 41.18
C PRO A 697 -21.50 -22.80 41.62
N LYS A 698 -22.79 -23.19 41.49
CA LYS A 698 -23.32 -24.45 42.07
C LYS A 698 -23.87 -25.47 41.06
N HIS A 699 -24.37 -25.04 39.89
CA HIS A 699 -25.10 -25.94 39.00
C HIS A 699 -24.18 -26.48 37.91
N ARG A 700 -24.11 -27.81 37.82
CA ARG A 700 -23.35 -28.57 36.82
C ARG A 700 -24.30 -29.52 36.11
N PHE A 701 -24.28 -29.51 34.77
CA PHE A 701 -25.11 -30.37 33.94
C PHE A 701 -24.22 -31.20 33.03
N SER A 702 -24.42 -32.52 33.01
CA SER A 702 -23.76 -33.39 32.03
C SER A 702 -24.29 -33.09 30.64
N VAL A 703 -23.38 -32.90 29.69
CA VAL A 703 -23.71 -32.63 28.30
C VAL A 703 -23.42 -33.88 27.48
N ASN A 704 -24.42 -34.31 26.72
CA ASN A 704 -24.17 -35.31 25.68
C ASN A 704 -23.68 -34.59 24.42
N THR A 705 -22.44 -34.88 24.02
CA THR A 705 -21.79 -34.27 22.85
C THR A 705 -21.93 -35.11 21.58
N GLN A 706 -22.70 -36.21 21.63
CA GLN A 706 -23.00 -37.03 20.45
C GLN A 706 -23.97 -36.26 19.53
N GLU A 707 -23.66 -36.21 18.23
CA GLU A 707 -24.60 -35.68 17.24
C GLU A 707 -25.90 -36.52 17.24
N LEU A 708 -27.03 -35.83 17.20
CA LEU A 708 -28.34 -36.44 17.06
C LEU A 708 -28.47 -36.93 15.62
N ASP A 709 -28.42 -38.24 15.43
CA ASP A 709 -28.57 -38.90 14.14
C ASP A 709 -29.60 -40.02 14.25
N LEU A 710 -30.38 -40.22 13.20
CA LEU A 710 -31.46 -41.20 13.18
C LEU A 710 -30.97 -42.47 12.50
N THR A 711 -30.77 -43.51 13.29
CA THR A 711 -30.23 -44.79 12.82
C THR A 711 -31.24 -45.91 12.98
N ILE A 712 -31.19 -46.91 12.11
CA ILE A 712 -31.98 -48.12 12.26
C ILE A 712 -31.07 -49.18 12.87
N ILE A 713 -31.43 -49.70 14.03
CA ILE A 713 -30.67 -50.74 14.72
C ILE A 713 -31.53 -51.99 14.98
N PRO A 714 -30.97 -53.20 14.83
CA PRO A 714 -31.62 -54.42 15.28
C PRO A 714 -31.54 -54.51 16.80
N ARG A 715 -32.68 -54.48 17.49
CA ARG A 715 -32.78 -54.65 18.95
C ARG A 715 -33.91 -55.61 19.28
N ASN A 716 -33.66 -56.56 20.19
CA ASN A 716 -34.63 -57.57 20.63
C ASN A 716 -35.32 -58.31 19.45
N ASN A 717 -34.55 -58.69 18.43
CA ASN A 717 -35.04 -59.41 17.25
C ASN A 717 -36.03 -58.63 16.36
N THR A 718 -36.03 -57.29 16.46
CA THR A 718 -36.83 -56.34 15.67
C THR A 718 -35.99 -55.13 15.25
N LEU A 719 -36.29 -54.50 14.10
CA LEU A 719 -35.65 -53.24 13.73
C LEU A 719 -36.30 -52.07 14.46
N ASN A 720 -35.49 -51.17 15.01
CA ASN A 720 -35.94 -49.96 15.67
C ASN A 720 -35.20 -48.75 15.10
N LEU A 721 -35.93 -47.66 14.87
CA LEU A 721 -35.38 -46.32 14.70
C LEU A 721 -34.88 -45.85 16.06
N HIS A 722 -33.63 -45.39 16.10
CA HIS A 722 -32.97 -44.88 17.29
C HIS A 722 -32.37 -43.52 16.97
N LEU A 723 -32.70 -42.53 17.79
CA LEU A 723 -32.06 -41.23 17.73
C LEU A 723 -30.84 -41.25 18.66
N THR A 724 -29.65 -41.28 18.08
CA THR A 724 -28.37 -41.38 18.81
C THR A 724 -28.24 -40.26 19.83
N GLY A 725 -27.74 -40.59 21.01
CA GLY A 725 -27.59 -39.63 22.11
C GLY A 725 -28.87 -39.34 22.91
N THR A 726 -29.97 -40.01 22.61
CA THR A 726 -31.22 -39.98 23.39
C THR A 726 -31.66 -41.39 23.77
N ASP A 727 -32.60 -41.54 24.70
CA ASP A 727 -33.24 -42.83 25.00
C ASP A 727 -34.40 -43.17 24.04
N PHE A 728 -34.50 -42.47 22.89
CA PHE A 728 -35.60 -42.66 21.95
C PHE A 728 -35.39 -43.90 21.09
N TYR A 729 -36.38 -44.80 21.11
CA TYR A 729 -36.48 -45.97 20.24
C TYR A 729 -37.91 -46.10 19.74
N GLU A 730 -38.06 -46.25 18.43
CA GLU A 730 -39.35 -46.50 17.78
C GLU A 730 -39.25 -47.76 16.92
N ARG A 731 -40.16 -48.72 17.16
CA ARG A 731 -40.16 -49.99 16.43
C ARG A 731 -40.64 -49.76 15.00
N ILE A 732 -39.92 -50.32 14.03
CA ILE A 732 -40.33 -50.32 12.63
C ILE A 732 -41.24 -51.54 12.38
N GLU A 733 -42.49 -51.29 11.99
CA GLU A 733 -43.46 -52.34 11.64
C GLU A 733 -43.68 -52.35 10.12
N ASP A 734 -42.76 -53.00 9.40
CA ASP A 734 -42.83 -53.17 7.95
C ASP A 734 -42.62 -54.65 7.54
N GLU A 735 -43.57 -55.21 6.80
CA GLU A 735 -43.52 -56.61 6.39
C GLU A 735 -42.38 -56.93 5.42
N ALA A 736 -42.01 -56.00 4.53
CA ALA A 736 -40.93 -56.21 3.56
C ALA A 736 -39.57 -56.26 4.27
N LEU A 737 -39.32 -55.33 5.21
CA LEU A 737 -38.10 -55.32 6.01
C LEU A 737 -38.01 -56.55 6.94
N THR A 738 -39.14 -57.04 7.44
CA THR A 738 -39.19 -58.25 8.29
C THR A 738 -38.82 -59.51 7.50
N ARG A 739 -39.17 -59.62 6.21
CA ARG A 739 -38.76 -60.75 5.35
C ARG A 739 -37.23 -60.81 5.14
N LEU A 740 -36.55 -59.67 5.21
CA LEU A 740 -35.10 -59.56 5.04
C LEU A 740 -34.31 -59.82 6.34
N LYS A 741 -34.95 -60.31 7.40
CA LYS A 741 -34.31 -60.62 8.69
C LYS A 741 -33.00 -61.42 8.62
N PRO A 742 -32.84 -62.42 7.74
CA PRO A 742 -31.57 -63.14 7.61
C PRO A 742 -30.39 -62.24 7.21
N PHE A 743 -30.65 -61.09 6.56
CA PHE A 743 -29.63 -60.18 6.05
C PHE A 743 -29.34 -58.98 6.96
N TRP A 744 -30.06 -58.82 8.08
CA TRP A 744 -29.87 -57.65 8.96
C TRP A 744 -28.48 -57.55 9.60
N GLN A 745 -27.75 -58.66 9.67
CA GLN A 745 -26.38 -58.71 10.21
C GLN A 745 -25.31 -58.73 9.12
N VAL A 746 -25.69 -58.67 7.84
CA VAL A 746 -24.76 -58.62 6.71
C VAL A 746 -24.27 -57.19 6.56
N THR A 747 -23.01 -56.93 6.92
CA THR A 747 -22.39 -55.60 6.85
C THR A 747 -21.70 -55.31 5.53
N LEU A 748 -21.35 -56.35 4.77
CA LEU A 748 -20.66 -56.27 3.48
C LEU A 748 -21.36 -57.19 2.47
N GLU A 749 -21.45 -56.75 1.21
CA GLU A 749 -22.01 -57.59 0.13
C GLU A 749 -21.13 -58.81 -0.17
N SER A 750 -19.84 -58.70 0.12
CA SER A 750 -18.81 -59.71 -0.15
C SER A 750 -18.61 -60.72 0.98
N GLU A 751 -19.34 -60.61 2.11
CA GLU A 751 -19.13 -61.45 3.28
C GLU A 751 -20.44 -61.84 3.96
N SER A 752 -20.56 -63.11 4.35
CA SER A 752 -21.61 -63.58 5.25
C SER A 752 -21.08 -64.75 6.08
N ASP A 753 -21.86 -65.21 7.05
CA ASP A 753 -21.53 -66.43 7.84
C ASP A 753 -21.25 -67.67 6.97
N ALA A 754 -21.68 -67.67 5.70
CA ALA A 754 -21.50 -68.77 4.76
C ALA A 754 -20.56 -68.47 3.59
N VAL A 755 -20.10 -67.22 3.41
CA VAL A 755 -19.31 -66.80 2.24
C VAL A 755 -18.17 -65.90 2.68
N TYR A 756 -16.94 -66.31 2.40
CA TYR A 756 -15.74 -65.52 2.67
C TYR A 756 -15.44 -64.53 1.53
N ARG A 757 -14.88 -63.36 1.88
CA ARG A 757 -14.53 -62.28 0.94
C ARG A 757 -13.66 -62.74 -0.24
N GLY A 758 -12.65 -63.57 0.01
CA GLY A 758 -11.79 -64.09 -1.06
C GLY A 758 -12.54 -65.00 -2.05
N GLU A 759 -13.51 -65.78 -1.56
CA GLU A 759 -14.35 -66.66 -2.39
C GLU A 759 -15.33 -65.83 -3.24
N TYR A 760 -15.95 -64.82 -2.63
CA TYR A 760 -16.83 -63.90 -3.34
C TYR A 760 -16.08 -63.13 -4.43
N LEU A 761 -14.86 -62.67 -4.16
CA LEU A 761 -14.00 -61.98 -5.13
C LEU A 761 -13.65 -62.91 -6.30
N ALA A 762 -13.26 -64.15 -6.03
CA ALA A 762 -12.97 -65.15 -7.07
C ALA A 762 -14.20 -65.42 -7.95
N ALA A 763 -15.37 -65.63 -7.35
CA ALA A 763 -16.62 -65.84 -8.07
C ALA A 763 -17.01 -64.62 -8.93
N SER A 764 -16.83 -63.41 -8.40
CA SER A 764 -17.12 -62.16 -9.09
C SER A 764 -16.21 -61.92 -10.30
N ILE A 765 -14.93 -62.29 -10.19
CA ILE A 765 -13.97 -62.22 -11.31
C ILE A 765 -14.36 -63.21 -12.40
N LEU A 766 -14.73 -64.43 -12.02
CA LEU A 766 -15.17 -65.46 -12.97
C LEU A 766 -16.44 -65.03 -13.71
N GLN A 767 -17.45 -64.55 -12.99
CA GLN A 767 -18.70 -64.06 -13.60
C GLN A 767 -18.47 -62.87 -14.53
N ALA A 768 -17.60 -61.92 -14.15
CA ALA A 768 -17.26 -60.81 -15.03
C ALA A 768 -16.54 -61.27 -16.31
N ALA A 769 -15.64 -62.25 -16.21
CA ALA A 769 -14.98 -62.85 -17.36
C ALA A 769 -15.96 -63.55 -18.31
N GLU A 770 -16.93 -64.29 -17.75
CA GLU A 770 -18.01 -64.95 -18.50
C GLU A 770 -18.93 -63.94 -19.19
N ALA A 771 -19.28 -62.85 -18.51
CA ALA A 771 -20.12 -61.77 -19.03
C ALA A 771 -19.37 -60.79 -19.96
N ARG A 772 -18.04 -60.90 -20.06
CA ARG A 772 -17.13 -60.00 -20.78
C ARG A 772 -17.15 -58.55 -20.28
N GLU A 773 -17.27 -58.39 -18.97
CA GLU A 773 -17.26 -57.10 -18.30
C GLU A 773 -15.82 -56.70 -17.92
N GLY A 774 -15.16 -55.98 -18.83
CA GLY A 774 -13.80 -55.45 -18.64
C GLY A 774 -12.69 -56.37 -19.13
N PHE A 775 -12.86 -57.69 -19.02
CA PHE A 775 -11.98 -58.71 -19.59
C PHE A 775 -12.80 -59.98 -19.89
N ASP A 776 -12.24 -60.90 -20.67
CA ASP A 776 -12.90 -62.16 -21.05
C ASP A 776 -12.20 -63.38 -20.41
N LEU A 777 -12.83 -64.56 -20.56
CA LEU A 777 -12.28 -65.82 -20.08
C LEU A 777 -10.89 -66.13 -20.67
N ASP A 778 -10.64 -65.76 -21.93
CA ASP A 778 -9.32 -65.98 -22.55
C ASP A 778 -8.22 -65.15 -21.86
N THR A 779 -8.53 -63.91 -21.50
CA THR A 779 -7.64 -63.05 -20.72
C THR A 779 -7.40 -63.62 -19.32
N LEU A 780 -8.44 -64.15 -18.66
CA LEU A 780 -8.31 -64.82 -17.37
C LEU A 780 -7.45 -66.09 -17.47
N HIS A 781 -7.62 -66.88 -18.54
CA HIS A 781 -6.80 -68.06 -18.84
C HIS A 781 -5.34 -67.71 -19.09
N GLN A 782 -5.06 -66.62 -19.80
CA GLN A 782 -3.69 -66.15 -19.99
C GLN A 782 -3.07 -65.69 -18.68
N ALA A 783 -3.84 -64.99 -17.83
CA ALA A 783 -3.36 -64.56 -16.51
C ALA A 783 -3.04 -65.75 -15.59
N LEU A 784 -3.74 -66.88 -15.72
CA LEU A 784 -3.46 -68.10 -14.94
C LEU A 784 -2.08 -68.73 -15.22
N LEU A 785 -1.47 -68.44 -16.38
CA LEU A 785 -0.16 -68.97 -16.75
C LEU A 785 1.00 -68.28 -16.02
N ASP A 786 0.78 -67.07 -15.49
CA ASP A 786 1.77 -66.27 -14.76
C ASP A 786 1.18 -65.76 -13.45
N GLU A 787 1.76 -66.20 -12.33
CA GLU A 787 1.27 -65.90 -10.98
C GLU A 787 1.25 -64.39 -10.68
N ASP A 788 2.24 -63.65 -11.18
CA ASP A 788 2.29 -62.19 -11.00
C ASP A 788 1.20 -61.50 -11.84
N ALA A 789 0.89 -62.02 -13.03
CA ALA A 789 -0.18 -61.52 -13.89
C ALA A 789 -1.56 -61.77 -13.28
N LEU A 790 -1.80 -62.97 -12.71
CA LEU A 790 -3.04 -63.29 -12.01
C LEU A 790 -3.26 -62.39 -10.80
N HIS A 791 -2.24 -62.25 -9.95
CA HIS A 791 -2.33 -61.37 -8.78
C HIS A 791 -2.54 -59.91 -9.18
N LYS A 792 -1.92 -59.45 -10.27
CA LYS A 792 -2.15 -58.11 -10.81
C LYS A 792 -3.60 -57.95 -11.27
N LEU A 793 -4.15 -58.90 -12.03
CA LEU A 793 -5.54 -58.87 -12.49
C LEU A 793 -6.53 -58.82 -11.32
N VAL A 794 -6.36 -59.70 -10.32
CA VAL A 794 -7.23 -59.73 -9.14
C VAL A 794 -7.15 -58.42 -8.35
N ARG A 795 -5.95 -57.85 -8.20
CA ARG A 795 -5.76 -56.55 -7.52
C ARG A 795 -6.41 -55.41 -8.27
N GLU A 796 -6.23 -55.34 -9.58
CA GLU A 796 -6.83 -54.31 -10.43
C GLU A 796 -8.35 -54.42 -10.42
N TYR A 797 -8.90 -55.64 -10.35
CA TYR A 797 -10.34 -55.87 -10.24
C TYR A 797 -10.92 -55.50 -8.87
N ALA A 798 -10.19 -55.76 -7.78
CA ALA A 798 -10.61 -55.41 -6.42
C ALA A 798 -10.45 -53.92 -6.10
N ALA A 799 -9.45 -53.24 -6.67
CA ALA A 799 -9.12 -51.84 -6.39
C ALA A 799 -10.30 -50.85 -6.52
N PRO A 800 -11.13 -50.88 -7.59
CA PRO A 800 -12.29 -49.99 -7.69
C PRO A 800 -13.44 -50.38 -6.73
N ARG A 801 -13.43 -51.59 -6.16
CA ARG A 801 -14.48 -52.17 -5.31
C ARG A 801 -14.19 -51.97 -3.82
N TYR A 802 -13.80 -50.75 -3.43
CA TYR A 802 -13.47 -50.43 -2.04
C TYR A 802 -14.63 -50.66 -1.05
N LYS A 803 -15.89 -50.66 -1.52
CA LYS A 803 -17.08 -50.92 -0.70
C LYS A 803 -17.24 -52.39 -0.29
N GLU A 804 -16.57 -53.31 -0.99
CA GLU A 804 -16.60 -54.75 -0.71
C GLU A 804 -15.54 -55.16 0.32
N GLY A 805 -14.81 -54.21 0.93
CA GLY A 805 -13.99 -54.46 2.11
C GLY A 805 -12.77 -55.38 1.93
N TYR A 806 -12.20 -55.46 0.71
CA TYR A 806 -11.03 -56.30 0.46
C TYR A 806 -9.75 -55.73 1.06
N GLU A 807 -9.16 -56.48 2.00
CA GLU A 807 -7.78 -56.26 2.46
C GLU A 807 -6.77 -56.82 1.45
N ARG A 808 -5.92 -55.92 0.95
CA ARG A 808 -4.84 -56.22 0.00
C ARG A 808 -3.76 -57.08 0.66
N GLY A 809 -3.31 -58.10 -0.05
CA GLY A 809 -2.40 -59.14 0.42
C GLY A 809 -3.08 -60.35 1.05
N ILE A 810 -4.37 -60.27 1.37
CA ILE A 810 -5.14 -61.35 1.99
C ILE A 810 -6.20 -61.86 1.00
N HIS A 811 -7.22 -61.05 0.72
CA HIS A 811 -8.36 -61.52 -0.08
C HIS A 811 -8.02 -61.62 -1.57
N ASP A 812 -7.17 -60.75 -2.10
CA ASP A 812 -6.64 -60.83 -3.47
C ASP A 812 -5.70 -62.03 -3.65
N HIS A 813 -4.98 -62.40 -2.59
CA HIS A 813 -4.14 -63.60 -2.60
C HIS A 813 -5.00 -64.87 -2.58
N ASP A 814 -5.95 -64.95 -1.65
CA ASP A 814 -6.86 -66.09 -1.53
C ASP A 814 -7.73 -66.28 -2.78
N ALA A 815 -8.25 -65.18 -3.35
CA ALA A 815 -9.03 -65.23 -4.59
C ALA A 815 -8.20 -65.75 -5.77
N ALA A 816 -6.93 -65.33 -5.88
CA ALA A 816 -6.03 -65.84 -6.91
C ALA A 816 -5.75 -67.34 -6.73
N LEU A 817 -5.57 -67.81 -5.50
CA LEU A 817 -5.40 -69.24 -5.20
C LEU A 817 -6.66 -70.05 -5.59
N ILE A 818 -7.85 -69.52 -5.31
CA ILE A 818 -9.12 -70.15 -5.68
C ILE A 818 -9.25 -70.22 -7.21
N LEU A 819 -9.05 -69.10 -7.92
CA LEU A 819 -9.13 -69.04 -9.38
C LEU A 819 -8.14 -69.98 -10.06
N LYS A 820 -6.92 -70.11 -9.51
CA LYS A 820 -5.87 -71.00 -10.02
C LYS A 820 -6.30 -72.46 -10.10
N VAL A 821 -7.20 -72.88 -9.20
CA VAL A 821 -7.72 -74.25 -9.17
C VAL A 821 -9.08 -74.36 -9.86
N LEU A 822 -9.96 -73.38 -9.63
CA LEU A 822 -11.36 -73.42 -10.06
C LEU A 822 -11.52 -73.32 -11.57
N VAL A 823 -10.80 -72.41 -12.22
CA VAL A 823 -10.97 -72.13 -13.65
C VAL A 823 -10.57 -73.34 -14.52
N PRO A 824 -9.41 -73.99 -14.33
CA PRO A 824 -9.08 -75.22 -15.06
C PRO A 824 -10.05 -76.37 -14.77
N ALA A 825 -10.58 -76.46 -13.55
CA ALA A 825 -11.54 -77.48 -13.19
C ALA A 825 -12.90 -77.30 -13.89
N LEU A 826 -13.34 -76.05 -14.06
CA LEU A 826 -14.56 -75.72 -14.80
C LEU A 826 -14.40 -76.01 -16.30
N GLU A 827 -13.24 -75.68 -16.88
CA GLU A 827 -12.93 -75.98 -18.28
C GLU A 827 -12.95 -77.50 -18.54
N GLN A 828 -12.36 -78.30 -17.64
CA GLN A 828 -12.38 -79.77 -17.74
C GLN A 828 -13.78 -80.36 -17.50
N ALA A 829 -14.59 -79.72 -16.67
CA ALA A 829 -15.96 -80.16 -16.43
C ALA A 829 -16.85 -79.95 -17.67
N ASP A 830 -16.58 -78.92 -18.48
CA ASP A 830 -17.39 -78.55 -19.65
C ASP A 830 -18.89 -78.50 -19.27
N LEU A 831 -19.77 -79.20 -19.99
CA LEU A 831 -21.19 -79.25 -19.68
C LEU A 831 -21.49 -79.81 -18.27
N LEU A 832 -20.58 -80.58 -17.65
CA LEU A 832 -20.77 -81.09 -16.28
C LEU A 832 -20.80 -79.99 -15.21
N SER A 833 -20.36 -78.77 -15.55
CA SER A 833 -20.53 -77.58 -14.70
C SER A 833 -22.00 -77.23 -14.46
N PHE A 834 -22.92 -77.67 -15.33
CA PHE A 834 -24.35 -77.46 -15.19
C PHE A 834 -25.06 -78.62 -14.48
N ASP A 835 -26.10 -78.26 -13.71
CA ASP A 835 -26.95 -79.20 -12.99
C ASP A 835 -27.47 -80.33 -13.92
N PRO A 836 -27.50 -81.60 -13.44
CA PRO A 836 -27.96 -82.73 -14.25
C PRO A 836 -29.36 -82.54 -14.87
N PHE A 837 -30.29 -81.87 -14.17
CA PHE A 837 -31.62 -81.58 -14.72
C PHE A 837 -31.55 -80.55 -15.85
N CYS A 838 -30.76 -79.47 -15.69
CA CYS A 838 -30.57 -78.47 -16.75
C CYS A 838 -29.99 -79.10 -18.01
N ARG A 839 -28.97 -79.96 -17.87
CA ARG A 839 -28.42 -80.73 -19.00
C ARG A 839 -29.45 -81.66 -19.63
N GLY A 840 -30.26 -82.34 -18.81
CA GLY A 840 -31.35 -83.20 -19.29
C GLY A 840 -32.39 -82.41 -20.09
N PHE A 841 -32.86 -81.27 -19.57
CA PHE A 841 -33.78 -80.38 -20.27
C PHE A 841 -33.18 -79.82 -21.56
N ALA A 842 -31.91 -79.42 -21.56
CA ALA A 842 -31.21 -78.96 -22.75
C ALA A 842 -31.13 -80.05 -23.83
N GLN A 843 -30.85 -81.30 -23.45
CA GLN A 843 -30.85 -82.45 -24.37
C GLN A 843 -32.24 -82.75 -24.93
N VAL A 844 -33.29 -82.69 -24.09
CA VAL A 844 -34.69 -82.83 -24.56
C VAL A 844 -35.06 -81.70 -25.51
N PHE A 845 -34.69 -80.46 -25.19
CA PHE A 845 -34.93 -79.30 -26.05
C PHE A 845 -34.22 -79.44 -27.40
N TRP A 846 -32.94 -79.81 -27.40
CA TRP A 846 -32.17 -80.06 -28.63
C TRP A 846 -32.71 -81.25 -29.46
N ALA A 847 -33.13 -82.34 -28.81
CA ALA A 847 -33.73 -83.48 -29.51
C ALA A 847 -35.07 -83.12 -30.19
N ASN A 848 -35.83 -82.18 -29.63
CA ASN A 848 -37.08 -81.69 -30.21
C ASN A 848 -36.89 -80.54 -31.22
N LEU A 849 -35.74 -79.86 -31.24
CA LEU A 849 -35.38 -78.87 -32.26
C LEU A 849 -35.27 -79.49 -33.66
N ALA A 850 -34.83 -80.75 -33.76
CA ALA A 850 -34.79 -81.51 -35.01
C ALA A 850 -36.17 -81.93 -35.56
N GLN A 851 -37.25 -81.81 -34.77
CA GLN A 851 -38.64 -82.06 -35.21
C GLN A 851 -39.39 -80.78 -35.62
N VAL A 852 -38.73 -79.61 -35.64
CA VAL A 852 -39.32 -78.32 -36.03
C VAL A 852 -38.76 -77.83 -37.40
N HIS A 853 -37.85 -78.59 -38.02
CA HIS A 853 -37.33 -78.35 -39.37
C HIS A 853 -37.48 -79.55 -40.35
N GLU A 854 -38.40 -80.46 -40.05
CA GLU A 854 -39.23 -81.21 -41.02
C GLU A 854 -40.69 -80.82 -40.79
#